data_AF-A0A9X3XA12-F1
#
_entry.id   AF-A0A9X3XA12-F1
#
_cell.length_a   1.000
_cell.length_b   1.000
_cell.length_c   1.000
_cell.angle_alpha   90.00
_cell.angle_beta   90.00
_cell.angle_gamma   90.00
#
_symmetry.space_group_name_H-M   'P 1'
#
loop_
_entity.id
_entity.type
_entity.pdbx_description
1 polymer ?
#
loop_
_entity_poly.entity_id
_entity_poly.type
_entity_poly.pdbx_seq_one_letter_code
_entity_poly.pdbx_strand_id
1 'polypeptide(L)'
;MKRRISYSFGGLALATLGLPLALVSAGGCETQTVASEVRALERSGRVSFLCLGAPGLGTTPALPYERCGGTRFETPDDYAVANGVTTQPHLYALVTQTTRGEVAVVDMSTKVDSVLDSNPRVPGANFLPVGAQPIDIASTNGSMAAFVGVAESGREGIFALAAKDIRVCSTCLPKTLSSWPACALPGAPGEMLVVYDPKNDAGEVRAHCDDTTYSKPREPEPDGAGGFLVDLTQEGLGRPKLVVTIPDLGALAVIDAQTLFDVEREADGTPRKDPDTGELVYVHAPGSWKECPIDRWVPLTVDLPVQSPPAPPPTGAACVAPPVIAPAPAQDYEARPAGITLSEKRLFVGDLDAPVVHVLDMKTPCEPIERDPLLPTSLSEPDRVVTTSQIAASPTLAGSLERFLYAVDDLDGSVMVFDIAEDATSRRPVTRPHPEWTPGQAPDRVEFGVPVQDLVIIERDNPLPIPNTGVAPEGVRCSPDPDLTVCTTTSTSCDPETLYRTSGTYESGAGPARMRGAFAYVVLGTGQIAVVDIDDYDALCRAPTRYTYLYGCPPPGAPADLAGEEVLASTGEISCNIVVPHTPRSANYMRTSERTGQNQPGLSGFPLLYNNQGTLQSTFDEDGPIIRATVPVLPSGTKELPPEHFTLAVGGTIRVIDQKTGLTTNAGDPEHTVVMNFEDPRAQSASQTFTITYEGALPGFAGKAGRLDLTGGPTPTLSDAASRFCDQGVLGERAWEEILSSEGDANAAAKAKSLADYVQIASNIPDEDDIHWTSPETQGVCTYQQCKSTFGPAELPREGRDISILEAYQDRLELGGSRGGASPELIECCFPTLVGFNIRVGGQWSVVGNASGFLHHVIAAPESVGDTPLGACRNSCDPTRARLNGRVRAAPHGEVVKDGDLLAFINPFFRMAINDPAPESEFDANPSSATINGPPRDTFFQFATQGNFRPLLLTLTSSTTSATEIQPQAVTFVPSTGELAITDGSLEGLMLISASRLALTRQYY
;
A
#
# COMPACT_ATOMS: atom_id res chain seq x y z
N MET A 1 4.73 37.69 -20.22
CA MET A 1 5.98 38.48 -20.08
C MET A 1 7.14 37.58 -20.51
N LYS A 2 7.74 37.81 -21.69
CA LYS A 2 8.84 36.99 -22.25
C LYS A 2 10.15 37.32 -21.51
N ARG A 3 10.86 36.32 -20.99
CA ARG A 3 12.28 36.46 -20.58
C ARG A 3 13.16 35.47 -21.33
N ARG A 4 13.96 36.03 -22.26
CA ARG A 4 15.15 35.41 -22.85
C ARG A 4 16.33 35.67 -21.91
N ILE A 5 17.20 34.67 -21.72
CA ILE A 5 18.56 34.88 -21.23
C ILE A 5 19.51 34.19 -22.20
N SER A 6 20.37 35.00 -22.82
CA SER A 6 21.50 34.61 -23.65
C SER A 6 22.73 34.38 -22.76
N TYR A 7 23.57 33.40 -23.10
CA TYR A 7 24.96 33.37 -22.65
C TYR A 7 25.92 33.26 -23.83
N SER A 8 27.00 34.02 -23.66
CA SER A 8 27.94 34.50 -24.66
C SER A 8 29.16 33.58 -24.76
N PHE A 9 29.65 33.41 -26.00
CA PHE A 9 30.95 32.81 -26.31
C PHE A 9 32.11 33.70 -25.87
N GLY A 10 33.12 33.11 -25.23
CA GLY A 10 34.44 33.71 -25.01
C GLY A 10 35.51 32.82 -25.63
N GLY A 11 36.17 33.32 -26.69
CA GLY A 11 37.33 32.67 -27.31
C GLY A 11 38.65 33.10 -26.66
N LEU A 12 39.65 32.25 -26.73
CA LEU A 12 41.06 32.62 -26.53
C LEU A 12 41.99 31.78 -27.39
N ALA A 13 43.12 32.40 -27.71
CA ALA A 13 43.87 32.32 -28.94
C ALA A 13 44.99 31.24 -29.00
N LEU A 14 45.40 31.00 -30.25
CA LEU A 14 46.51 30.20 -30.75
C LEU A 14 47.88 30.44 -30.09
N ALA A 15 48.69 29.37 -30.05
CA ALA A 15 50.13 29.44 -30.31
C ALA A 15 50.59 28.21 -31.13
N THR A 16 51.34 28.48 -32.18
CA THR A 16 51.80 27.57 -33.24
C THR A 16 53.25 27.10 -33.04
N LEU A 17 53.56 25.84 -33.42
CA LEU A 17 54.60 25.43 -34.39
C LEU A 17 55.22 24.05 -34.07
N GLY A 18 55.22 23.16 -35.07
CA GLY A 18 56.11 21.99 -35.11
C GLY A 18 55.56 20.80 -35.90
N LEU A 19 55.60 20.84 -37.23
CA LEU A 19 55.45 19.67 -38.09
C LEU A 19 56.79 18.93 -38.24
N PRO A 20 56.77 17.59 -38.28
CA PRO A 20 57.33 16.94 -39.46
C PRO A 20 56.35 15.93 -40.08
N LEU A 21 56.40 15.91 -41.42
CA LEU A 21 55.73 14.96 -42.30
C LEU A 21 55.88 13.51 -41.82
N ALA A 22 54.76 12.81 -41.67
CA ALA A 22 54.70 11.36 -41.73
C ALA A 22 53.47 10.92 -42.53
N LEU A 23 53.76 10.03 -43.48
CA LEU A 23 52.95 9.32 -44.47
C LEU A 23 51.42 9.38 -44.36
N VAL A 24 50.81 9.71 -45.50
CA VAL A 24 49.42 9.43 -45.85
C VAL A 24 49.20 7.91 -45.87
N SER A 25 48.58 7.39 -44.81
CA SER A 25 47.75 6.17 -44.90
C SER A 25 46.29 6.63 -44.96
N ALA A 26 45.61 6.26 -46.05
CA ALA A 26 44.16 6.38 -46.15
C ALA A 26 43.53 5.39 -45.16
N GLY A 27 43.40 5.80 -43.89
CA GLY A 27 42.46 5.20 -42.97
C GLY A 27 41.08 5.70 -43.36
N GLY A 28 40.25 4.84 -43.95
CA GLY A 28 38.82 5.12 -44.07
C GLY A 28 38.29 5.43 -42.68
N CYS A 29 37.44 6.47 -42.58
CA CYS A 29 36.57 6.61 -41.43
C CYS A 29 35.67 5.36 -41.42
N GLU A 30 36.10 4.31 -40.73
CA GLU A 30 35.18 3.31 -40.25
C GLU A 30 34.40 4.03 -39.15
N THR A 31 33.31 4.69 -39.56
CA THR A 31 32.21 4.96 -38.62
C THR A 31 31.87 3.59 -38.07
N GLN A 32 32.37 3.29 -36.87
CA GLN A 32 31.82 2.23 -36.05
C GLN A 32 30.34 2.60 -35.92
N THR A 33 29.51 1.98 -36.76
CA THR A 33 28.07 2.03 -36.60
C THR A 33 27.85 1.41 -35.25
N VAL A 34 27.64 2.25 -34.24
CA VAL A 34 27.07 1.80 -32.97
C VAL A 34 25.77 1.14 -33.39
N ALA A 35 25.74 -0.20 -33.37
CA ALA A 35 24.52 -0.94 -33.58
C ALA A 35 23.59 -0.46 -32.48
N SER A 36 22.59 0.34 -32.85
CA SER A 36 21.47 0.60 -31.96
C SER A 36 20.86 -0.75 -31.67
N GLU A 37 20.86 -1.19 -30.40
CA GLU A 37 20.01 -2.30 -30.00
C GLU A 37 18.58 -1.92 -30.38
N VAL A 38 17.98 -2.69 -31.29
CA VAL A 38 16.62 -2.46 -31.75
C VAL A 38 15.72 -3.01 -30.65
N ARG A 39 14.95 -2.13 -29.99
CA ARG A 39 13.94 -2.53 -29.01
C ARG A 39 12.88 -3.36 -29.73
N ALA A 40 12.87 -4.66 -29.45
CA ALA A 40 12.06 -5.65 -30.11
C ALA A 40 10.75 -5.94 -29.35
N LEU A 41 10.73 -5.74 -28.02
CA LEU A 41 9.68 -6.11 -27.07
C LEU A 41 8.81 -4.92 -26.63
N GLU A 42 8.57 -3.95 -27.52
CA GLU A 42 7.68 -2.83 -27.24
C GLU A 42 6.23 -3.30 -27.00
N ARG A 43 5.59 -2.79 -25.93
CA ARG A 43 4.20 -3.14 -25.55
C ARG A 43 4.00 -4.61 -25.19
N SER A 44 4.91 -5.12 -24.38
CA SER A 44 4.83 -6.47 -23.81
C SER A 44 3.63 -6.59 -22.86
N GLY A 45 2.82 -7.62 -23.04
CA GLY A 45 1.65 -7.94 -22.22
C GLY A 45 1.97 -8.99 -21.15
N ARG A 46 1.15 -10.04 -21.01
CA ARG A 46 1.38 -11.17 -20.10
C ARG A 46 2.55 -12.06 -20.55
N VAL A 47 3.17 -12.78 -19.61
CA VAL A 47 4.30 -13.69 -19.82
C VAL A 47 4.03 -15.08 -19.24
N SER A 48 4.50 -16.12 -19.91
CA SER A 48 4.52 -17.49 -19.39
C SER A 48 5.86 -18.17 -19.66
N PHE A 49 6.15 -19.29 -19.00
CA PHE A 49 7.49 -19.90 -19.03
C PHE A 49 7.45 -21.38 -19.42
N LEU A 50 8.48 -21.81 -20.15
CA LEU A 50 8.71 -23.20 -20.51
C LEU A 50 10.15 -23.62 -20.25
N CYS A 51 10.33 -24.82 -19.73
CA CYS A 51 11.63 -25.45 -19.58
C CYS A 51 11.87 -26.46 -20.71
N LEU A 52 12.85 -26.21 -21.58
CA LEU A 52 13.11 -27.04 -22.75
C LEU A 52 14.55 -27.58 -22.75
N GLY A 53 14.68 -28.88 -23.00
CA GLY A 53 15.94 -29.56 -23.23
C GLY A 53 16.45 -29.43 -24.66
N ALA A 54 17.57 -30.08 -24.95
CA ALA A 54 18.18 -30.06 -26.28
C ALA A 54 17.24 -30.65 -27.34
N PRO A 55 17.14 -30.03 -28.53
CA PRO A 55 16.26 -30.50 -29.59
C PRO A 55 16.67 -31.91 -30.07
N GLY A 56 15.67 -32.72 -30.44
CA GLY A 56 15.89 -34.06 -31.01
C GLY A 56 16.30 -35.14 -30.01
N LEU A 57 16.33 -34.85 -28.70
CA LEU A 57 16.53 -35.85 -27.65
C LEU A 57 15.19 -36.26 -27.02
N GLY A 58 14.98 -37.58 -26.88
CA GLY A 58 13.77 -38.12 -26.28
C GLY A 58 12.52 -37.96 -27.15
N THR A 59 11.35 -38.09 -26.52
CA THR A 59 10.04 -37.97 -27.20
C THR A 59 9.54 -36.54 -27.30
N THR A 60 10.00 -35.65 -26.42
CA THR A 60 9.67 -34.22 -26.39
C THR A 60 10.86 -33.43 -25.82
N PRO A 61 11.13 -32.20 -26.29
CA PRO A 61 12.08 -31.32 -25.65
C PRO A 61 11.55 -30.74 -24.33
N ALA A 62 10.24 -30.81 -24.07
CA ALA A 62 9.63 -30.30 -22.86
C ALA A 62 10.14 -31.05 -21.61
N LEU A 63 10.48 -30.29 -20.58
CA LEU A 63 10.85 -30.81 -19.27
C LEU A 63 10.03 -30.11 -18.19
N PRO A 64 9.78 -30.77 -17.04
CA PRO A 64 9.15 -30.11 -15.91
C PRO A 64 9.88 -28.83 -15.57
N TYR A 65 9.11 -27.78 -15.28
CA TYR A 65 9.61 -26.44 -15.06
C TYR A 65 10.76 -26.37 -14.01
N GLU A 66 10.70 -27.22 -12.98
CA GLU A 66 11.68 -27.32 -11.89
C GLU A 66 13.04 -27.89 -12.33
N ARG A 67 13.14 -28.45 -13.54
CA ARG A 67 14.41 -28.92 -14.12
C ARG A 67 15.29 -27.77 -14.60
N CYS A 68 14.68 -26.63 -14.90
CA CYS A 68 15.42 -25.43 -15.27
C CYS A 68 16.01 -24.76 -14.04
N GLY A 69 17.08 -24.00 -14.23
CA GLY A 69 17.74 -23.26 -13.17
C GLY A 69 18.43 -22.01 -13.71
N GLY A 70 19.13 -21.29 -12.83
CA GLY A 70 19.85 -20.06 -13.18
C GLY A 70 21.11 -20.24 -14.05
N THR A 71 21.33 -21.41 -14.64
CA THR A 71 22.50 -21.68 -15.49
C THR A 71 22.43 -20.85 -16.78
N ARG A 72 23.58 -20.34 -17.22
CA ARG A 72 23.70 -19.48 -18.40
C ARG A 72 24.65 -20.07 -19.43
N PHE A 73 24.21 -20.10 -20.68
CA PHE A 73 24.92 -20.52 -21.88
C PHE A 73 25.33 -19.31 -22.72
N GLU A 74 26.28 -19.48 -23.64
CA GLU A 74 26.71 -18.37 -24.51
C GLU A 74 25.66 -18.10 -25.59
N THR A 75 25.19 -19.14 -26.27
CA THR A 75 24.23 -19.05 -27.38
C THR A 75 23.00 -19.94 -27.18
N PRO A 76 21.88 -19.68 -27.89
CA PRO A 76 20.68 -20.52 -27.82
C PRO A 76 20.86 -21.98 -28.26
N ASP A 77 21.93 -22.32 -28.98
CA ASP A 77 22.22 -23.68 -29.47
C ASP A 77 23.10 -24.52 -28.51
N ASP A 78 23.60 -23.93 -27.42
CA ASP A 78 24.51 -24.57 -26.49
C ASP A 78 23.76 -25.38 -25.43
N TYR A 79 23.73 -26.72 -25.54
CA TYR A 79 23.09 -27.59 -24.55
C TYR A 79 24.09 -28.48 -23.81
N ALA A 80 23.88 -28.65 -22.50
CA ALA A 80 24.57 -29.69 -21.74
C ALA A 80 23.82 -31.03 -21.88
N VAL A 81 24.43 -31.99 -22.59
CA VAL A 81 23.87 -33.32 -22.83
C VAL A 81 24.83 -34.38 -22.33
N ALA A 82 24.33 -35.33 -21.54
CA ALA A 82 25.08 -36.51 -21.11
C ALA A 82 24.24 -37.78 -21.30
N ASN A 83 24.83 -38.83 -21.88
CA ASN A 83 24.16 -40.11 -22.12
C ASN A 83 22.83 -39.99 -22.89
N GLY A 84 22.73 -39.04 -23.82
CA GLY A 84 21.51 -38.80 -24.60
C GLY A 84 20.38 -38.11 -23.83
N VAL A 85 20.66 -37.56 -22.65
CA VAL A 85 19.70 -36.79 -21.83
C VAL A 85 20.24 -35.39 -21.58
N THR A 86 19.37 -34.39 -21.65
CA THR A 86 19.72 -33.02 -21.30
C THR A 86 19.94 -32.91 -19.80
N THR A 87 21.13 -32.50 -19.38
CA THR A 87 21.48 -32.33 -17.96
C THR A 87 21.27 -30.90 -17.48
N GLN A 88 21.31 -29.92 -18.37
CA GLN A 88 21.00 -28.52 -18.08
C GLN A 88 20.13 -27.96 -19.21
N PRO A 89 18.82 -27.84 -19.00
CA PRO A 89 17.89 -27.29 -19.98
C PRO A 89 17.87 -25.75 -19.98
N HIS A 90 17.22 -25.18 -20.99
CA HIS A 90 17.03 -23.75 -21.16
C HIS A 90 15.65 -23.33 -20.67
N LEU A 91 15.59 -22.18 -20.00
CA LEU A 91 14.34 -21.54 -19.58
C LEU A 91 13.94 -20.49 -20.62
N TYR A 92 12.75 -20.65 -21.19
CA TYR A 92 12.18 -19.72 -22.15
C TYR A 92 11.02 -18.93 -21.53
N ALA A 93 11.01 -17.62 -21.74
CA ALA A 93 9.86 -16.77 -21.49
C ALA A 93 9.11 -16.52 -22.81
N LEU A 94 7.79 -16.65 -22.75
CA LEU A 94 6.87 -16.38 -23.85
C LEU A 94 6.10 -15.10 -23.50
N VAL A 95 6.40 -14.01 -24.19
CA VAL A 95 5.88 -12.67 -23.87
C VAL A 95 4.92 -12.23 -24.96
N THR A 96 3.66 -12.01 -24.61
CA THR A 96 2.64 -11.51 -25.56
C THR A 96 2.98 -10.09 -26.03
N GLN A 97 2.76 -9.82 -27.31
CA GLN A 97 2.99 -8.52 -27.96
C GLN A 97 1.65 -7.97 -28.45
N THR A 98 1.01 -7.17 -27.60
CA THR A 98 -0.41 -6.78 -27.72
C THR A 98 -0.76 -6.07 -29.04
N THR A 99 0.16 -5.27 -29.58
CA THR A 99 -0.09 -4.51 -30.82
C THR A 99 0.24 -5.25 -32.10
N ARG A 100 1.12 -6.25 -32.04
CA ARG A 100 1.54 -7.02 -33.22
C ARG A 100 0.75 -8.30 -33.39
N GLY A 101 0.10 -8.78 -32.33
CA GLY A 101 -0.60 -10.06 -32.37
C GLY A 101 0.34 -11.26 -32.37
N GLU A 102 1.43 -11.15 -31.61
CA GLU A 102 2.52 -12.11 -31.61
C GLU A 102 2.93 -12.50 -30.19
N VAL A 103 3.71 -13.58 -30.05
CA VAL A 103 4.39 -14.01 -28.83
C VAL A 103 5.88 -14.02 -29.08
N ALA A 104 6.59 -13.14 -28.37
CA ALA A 104 8.04 -13.13 -28.36
C ALA A 104 8.58 -14.28 -27.52
N VAL A 105 9.65 -14.91 -28.01
CA VAL A 105 10.32 -16.02 -27.32
C VAL A 105 11.68 -15.53 -26.83
N VAL A 106 11.87 -15.52 -25.52
CA VAL A 106 13.10 -15.05 -24.87
C VAL A 106 13.78 -16.21 -24.17
N ASP A 107 14.96 -16.61 -24.65
CA ASP A 107 15.82 -17.59 -23.99
C ASP A 107 16.53 -16.95 -22.80
N MET A 108 15.97 -17.16 -21.61
CA MET A 108 16.49 -16.62 -20.36
C MET A 108 17.78 -17.32 -19.93
N SER A 109 18.14 -18.43 -20.55
CA SER A 109 19.36 -19.17 -20.22
C SER A 109 20.55 -18.72 -21.06
N THR A 110 20.42 -17.76 -21.98
CA THR A 110 21.53 -17.36 -22.86
C THR A 110 22.08 -15.97 -22.55
N LYS A 111 23.34 -15.71 -22.91
CA LYS A 111 23.99 -14.40 -22.76
C LYS A 111 23.90 -13.53 -24.02
N VAL A 112 23.89 -14.16 -25.19
CA VAL A 112 23.85 -13.50 -26.50
C VAL A 112 22.62 -14.00 -27.26
N ASP A 113 22.01 -13.11 -28.07
CA ASP A 113 20.85 -13.41 -28.91
C ASP A 113 19.68 -14.04 -28.16
N SER A 114 19.39 -13.52 -26.96
CA SER A 114 18.37 -14.07 -26.07
C SER A 114 16.94 -13.87 -26.57
N VAL A 115 16.68 -12.85 -27.39
CA VAL A 115 15.36 -12.64 -28.02
C VAL A 115 15.38 -13.34 -29.37
N LEU A 116 14.60 -14.41 -29.51
CA LEU A 116 14.64 -15.26 -30.70
C LEU A 116 13.80 -14.66 -31.83
N ASP A 117 14.46 -14.36 -32.96
CA ASP A 117 13.80 -13.92 -34.19
C ASP A 117 13.24 -15.12 -34.97
N SER A 118 11.92 -15.18 -35.09
CA SER A 118 11.18 -16.25 -35.81
C SER A 118 11.47 -16.26 -37.30
N ASN A 119 11.91 -15.14 -37.87
CA ASN A 119 12.22 -15.03 -39.29
C ASN A 119 13.40 -14.08 -39.56
N PRO A 120 14.65 -14.57 -39.43
CA PRO A 120 15.86 -13.78 -39.67
C PRO A 120 16.01 -13.21 -41.09
N ARG A 121 15.12 -13.58 -42.02
CA ARG A 121 15.12 -13.06 -43.40
C ARG A 121 14.36 -11.73 -43.53
N VAL A 122 13.55 -11.37 -42.55
CA VAL A 122 12.80 -10.11 -42.50
C VAL A 122 13.52 -9.17 -41.54
N PRO A 123 13.91 -7.96 -41.95
CA PRO A 123 14.59 -7.02 -41.06
C PRO A 123 13.75 -6.67 -39.82
N GLY A 124 14.38 -6.73 -38.64
CA GLY A 124 13.74 -6.55 -37.33
C GLY A 124 13.41 -7.88 -36.66
N ALA A 125 13.14 -7.87 -35.36
CA ALA A 125 12.72 -9.07 -34.66
C ALA A 125 11.28 -9.43 -35.03
N ASN A 126 11.08 -10.65 -35.55
CA ASN A 126 9.78 -11.23 -35.81
C ASN A 126 9.48 -12.29 -34.75
N PHE A 127 8.21 -12.45 -34.39
CA PHE A 127 7.81 -13.33 -33.31
C PHE A 127 6.81 -14.38 -33.77
N LEU A 128 6.28 -15.19 -32.85
CA LEU A 128 5.31 -16.24 -33.19
C LEU A 128 3.92 -15.60 -33.34
N PRO A 129 3.28 -15.63 -34.54
CA PRO A 129 2.00 -14.97 -34.74
C PRO A 129 0.86 -15.77 -34.10
N VAL A 130 -0.01 -15.10 -33.33
CA VAL A 130 -1.09 -15.71 -32.53
C VAL A 130 -2.42 -14.95 -32.59
N GLY A 131 -2.63 -14.06 -33.56
CA GLY A 131 -3.88 -13.30 -33.71
C GLY A 131 -3.82 -11.93 -33.02
N ALA A 132 -4.65 -10.97 -33.46
CA ALA A 132 -4.56 -9.60 -32.97
C ALA A 132 -5.04 -9.48 -31.51
N GLN A 133 -4.45 -8.60 -30.70
CA GLN A 133 -4.84 -8.40 -29.29
C GLN A 133 -4.74 -9.68 -28.41
N PRO A 134 -3.56 -10.29 -28.28
CA PRO A 134 -3.32 -11.28 -27.24
C PRO A 134 -3.44 -10.62 -25.88
N ILE A 135 -4.24 -11.20 -24.99
CA ILE A 135 -4.56 -10.63 -23.68
C ILE A 135 -3.96 -11.43 -22.53
N ASP A 136 -3.77 -12.74 -22.70
CA ASP A 136 -3.21 -13.61 -21.68
C ASP A 136 -2.52 -14.85 -22.27
N ILE A 137 -1.64 -15.46 -21.49
CA ILE A 137 -0.88 -16.66 -21.86
C ILE A 137 -0.64 -17.57 -20.65
N ALA A 138 -0.99 -18.85 -20.80
CA ALA A 138 -0.80 -19.87 -19.76
C ALA A 138 -0.02 -21.07 -20.31
N SER A 139 0.94 -21.59 -19.53
CA SER A 139 1.73 -22.77 -19.90
C SER A 139 1.45 -23.95 -18.97
N THR A 140 1.62 -25.16 -19.49
CA THR A 140 1.51 -26.38 -18.68
C THR A 140 2.73 -26.54 -17.77
N ASN A 141 2.56 -27.15 -16.59
CA ASN A 141 3.65 -27.34 -15.62
C ASN A 141 4.77 -28.25 -16.16
N GLY A 142 4.42 -29.23 -17.00
CA GLY A 142 5.41 -30.06 -17.70
C GLY A 142 6.08 -29.37 -18.90
N SER A 143 5.75 -28.10 -19.15
CA SER A 143 6.25 -27.28 -20.26
C SER A 143 5.99 -27.88 -21.65
N MET A 144 4.95 -28.72 -21.81
CA MET A 144 4.63 -29.35 -23.10
C MET A 144 3.91 -28.41 -24.07
N ALA A 145 3.18 -27.42 -23.55
CA ALA A 145 2.47 -26.45 -24.36
C ALA A 145 2.25 -25.11 -23.64
N ALA A 146 1.96 -24.08 -24.43
CA ALA A 146 1.42 -22.80 -23.99
C ALA A 146 0.13 -22.48 -24.76
N PHE A 147 -0.79 -21.76 -24.12
CA PHE A 147 -2.08 -21.36 -24.67
C PHE A 147 -2.19 -19.84 -24.62
N VAL A 148 -2.60 -19.23 -25.73
CA VAL A 148 -2.71 -17.77 -25.84
C VAL A 148 -4.16 -17.40 -26.08
N GLY A 149 -4.70 -16.55 -25.21
CA GLY A 149 -6.06 -16.02 -25.28
C GLY A 149 -6.06 -14.74 -26.11
N VAL A 150 -7.00 -14.65 -27.05
CA VAL A 150 -7.06 -13.59 -28.05
C VAL A 150 -8.43 -12.97 -28.06
N ALA A 151 -8.47 -11.63 -27.95
CA ALA A 151 -9.70 -10.84 -27.91
C ALA A 151 -9.96 -10.07 -29.22
N GLU A 152 -9.40 -10.51 -30.35
CA GLU A 152 -9.70 -9.94 -31.66
C GLU A 152 -11.21 -9.96 -31.91
N SER A 153 -11.81 -8.80 -32.14
CA SER A 153 -13.27 -8.71 -32.34
C SER A 153 -13.74 -9.58 -33.52
N GLY A 154 -14.65 -10.51 -33.25
CA GLY A 154 -15.17 -11.50 -34.20
C GLY A 154 -14.24 -12.70 -34.42
N ARG A 155 -13.11 -12.76 -33.72
CA ARG A 155 -12.16 -13.87 -33.66
C ARG A 155 -11.64 -14.04 -32.24
N GLU A 156 -12.56 -14.09 -31.29
CA GLU A 156 -12.28 -14.38 -29.90
C GLU A 156 -11.98 -15.88 -29.77
N GLY A 157 -10.89 -16.25 -29.09
CA GLY A 157 -10.46 -17.64 -29.07
C GLY A 157 -9.10 -17.91 -28.45
N ILE A 158 -8.62 -19.14 -28.65
CA ILE A 158 -7.38 -19.66 -28.06
C ILE A 158 -6.49 -20.25 -29.14
N PHE A 159 -5.20 -19.92 -29.10
CA PHE A 159 -4.15 -20.58 -29.87
C PHE A 159 -3.34 -21.52 -28.97
N ALA A 160 -3.02 -22.72 -29.47
CA ALA A 160 -2.22 -23.70 -28.75
C ALA A 160 -0.82 -23.84 -29.39
N LEU A 161 0.22 -23.55 -28.60
CA LEU A 161 1.62 -23.55 -29.02
C LEU A 161 2.31 -24.78 -28.39
N ALA A 162 2.66 -25.75 -29.23
CA ALA A 162 3.40 -26.93 -28.78
C ALA A 162 4.87 -26.60 -28.48
N ALA A 163 5.41 -27.08 -27.36
CA ALA A 163 6.79 -26.82 -26.95
C ALA A 163 7.84 -27.19 -27.99
N LYS A 164 7.61 -28.28 -28.74
CA LYS A 164 8.50 -28.73 -29.81
C LYS A 164 8.60 -27.74 -30.99
N ASP A 165 7.64 -26.83 -31.11
CA ASP A 165 7.48 -25.89 -32.24
C ASP A 165 7.81 -24.44 -31.87
N ILE A 166 8.10 -24.16 -30.60
CA ILE A 166 8.39 -22.80 -30.09
C ILE A 166 9.79 -22.33 -30.46
N ARG A 167 10.76 -23.26 -30.48
CA ARG A 167 12.13 -22.92 -30.80
C ARG A 167 12.28 -22.64 -32.30
N VAL A 168 12.80 -21.48 -32.62
CA VAL A 168 13.09 -21.11 -34.00
C VAL A 168 14.30 -21.91 -34.48
N CYS A 169 14.18 -22.56 -35.64
CA CYS A 169 15.30 -23.24 -36.26
C CYS A 169 15.67 -22.53 -37.57
N SER A 170 16.97 -22.30 -37.80
CA SER A 170 17.48 -21.50 -38.94
C SER A 170 17.17 -22.08 -40.32
N THR A 171 16.76 -23.35 -40.37
CA THR A 171 16.39 -24.07 -41.60
C THR A 171 14.89 -24.35 -41.71
N CYS A 172 14.11 -24.02 -40.67
CA CYS A 172 12.67 -24.24 -40.61
C CYS A 172 11.92 -23.16 -41.39
N LEU A 173 10.72 -23.50 -41.86
CA LEU A 173 9.80 -22.49 -42.38
C LEU A 173 9.29 -21.61 -41.21
N PRO A 174 9.24 -20.27 -41.39
CA PRO A 174 8.65 -19.39 -40.39
C PRO A 174 7.20 -19.79 -40.08
N LYS A 175 6.82 -19.72 -38.81
CA LYS A 175 5.46 -20.00 -38.37
C LYS A 175 4.52 -18.87 -38.83
N THR A 176 3.27 -19.22 -39.09
CA THR A 176 2.19 -18.32 -39.52
C THR A 176 0.98 -18.51 -38.61
N LEU A 177 -0.04 -17.66 -38.72
CA LEU A 177 -1.30 -17.84 -37.96
C LEU A 177 -1.95 -19.21 -38.19
N SER A 178 -1.82 -19.75 -39.40
CA SER A 178 -2.29 -21.10 -39.76
C SER A 178 -1.29 -22.20 -39.42
N SER A 179 -0.27 -21.94 -38.59
CA SER A 179 0.66 -22.97 -38.11
C SER A 179 0.26 -23.56 -36.77
N TRP A 180 -0.71 -22.96 -36.09
CA TRP A 180 -1.11 -23.31 -34.73
C TRP A 180 -2.55 -23.82 -34.71
N PRO A 181 -2.84 -24.94 -34.02
CA PRO A 181 -4.20 -25.26 -33.65
C PRO A 181 -4.85 -24.11 -32.90
N ALA A 182 -6.10 -23.84 -33.23
CA ALA A 182 -6.86 -22.79 -32.58
C ALA A 182 -8.33 -23.17 -32.45
N CYS A 183 -9.04 -22.48 -31.57
CA CYS A 183 -10.47 -22.63 -31.43
C CYS A 183 -11.15 -21.29 -31.08
N ALA A 184 -12.43 -21.17 -31.45
CA ALA A 184 -13.28 -20.02 -31.22
C ALA A 184 -13.98 -20.10 -29.86
N LEU A 185 -13.95 -19.01 -29.11
CA LEU A 185 -14.70 -18.83 -27.87
C LEU A 185 -16.01 -18.07 -28.14
N PRO A 186 -17.03 -18.23 -27.27
CA PRO A 186 -18.30 -17.51 -27.40
C PRO A 186 -18.22 -16.00 -27.07
N GLY A 187 -17.10 -15.54 -26.52
CA GLY A 187 -16.82 -14.15 -26.19
C GLY A 187 -15.33 -13.94 -25.95
N ALA A 188 -14.92 -12.69 -25.73
CA ALA A 188 -13.52 -12.37 -25.47
C ALA A 188 -13.05 -13.12 -24.21
N PRO A 189 -11.90 -13.84 -24.27
CA PRO A 189 -11.33 -14.41 -23.08
C PRO A 189 -10.93 -13.29 -22.09
N GLY A 190 -10.72 -13.64 -20.83
CA GLY A 190 -9.97 -12.84 -19.86
C GLY A 190 -8.71 -13.60 -19.46
N GLU A 191 -8.48 -13.75 -18.16
CA GLU A 191 -7.35 -14.52 -17.64
C GLU A 191 -7.58 -16.03 -17.76
N MET A 192 -6.48 -16.76 -17.87
CA MET A 192 -6.44 -18.20 -18.10
C MET A 192 -5.45 -18.88 -17.16
N LEU A 193 -5.82 -20.09 -16.72
CA LEU A 193 -4.93 -20.95 -15.94
C LEU A 193 -5.06 -22.40 -16.37
N VAL A 194 -3.96 -23.14 -16.25
CA VAL A 194 -3.95 -24.59 -16.46
C VAL A 194 -4.15 -25.28 -15.12
N VAL A 195 -5.19 -26.10 -15.02
CA VAL A 195 -5.48 -26.99 -13.88
C VAL A 195 -5.49 -28.43 -14.36
N TYR A 196 -5.30 -29.36 -13.43
CA TYR A 196 -5.24 -30.78 -13.77
C TYR A 196 -6.42 -31.54 -13.16
N ASP A 197 -7.14 -32.27 -14.01
CA ASP A 197 -8.09 -33.28 -13.55
C ASP A 197 -7.31 -34.50 -13.06
N PRO A 198 -7.45 -34.88 -11.78
CA PRO A 198 -6.58 -35.87 -11.15
C PRO A 198 -6.77 -37.26 -11.76
N LYS A 199 -5.70 -38.05 -11.69
CA LYS A 199 -5.76 -39.48 -12.02
C LYS A 199 -6.59 -40.24 -11.00
N ASN A 200 -7.20 -41.34 -11.43
CA ASN A 200 -7.78 -42.31 -10.51
C ASN A 200 -6.67 -43.13 -9.79
N ASP A 201 -7.07 -43.99 -8.85
CA ASP A 201 -6.14 -44.85 -8.09
C ASP A 201 -5.33 -45.83 -8.98
N ALA A 202 -5.81 -46.11 -10.21
CA ALA A 202 -5.13 -46.94 -11.20
C ALA A 202 -4.14 -46.14 -12.08
N GLY A 203 -3.98 -44.84 -11.84
CA GLY A 203 -3.13 -43.94 -12.61
C GLY A 203 -3.71 -43.55 -13.98
N GLU A 204 -5.00 -43.81 -14.19
CA GLU A 204 -5.73 -43.54 -15.43
C GLU A 204 -6.35 -42.14 -15.39
N VAL A 205 -6.56 -41.56 -16.57
CA VAL A 205 -7.15 -40.23 -16.78
C VAL A 205 -8.44 -40.35 -17.59
N ARG A 206 -9.43 -39.50 -17.32
CA ARG A 206 -10.58 -39.33 -18.21
C ARG A 206 -10.26 -38.27 -19.27
N ALA A 207 -10.79 -38.43 -20.48
CA ALA A 207 -10.52 -37.48 -21.55
C ALA A 207 -11.41 -36.24 -21.38
N HIS A 208 -12.72 -36.44 -21.35
CA HIS A 208 -13.72 -35.38 -21.14
C HIS A 208 -14.33 -35.44 -19.74
N CYS A 209 -14.87 -34.32 -19.29
CA CYS A 209 -15.50 -34.25 -17.98
C CYS A 209 -16.78 -35.10 -17.86
N ASP A 210 -17.48 -35.36 -18.97
CA ASP A 210 -18.64 -36.25 -19.03
C ASP A 210 -18.30 -37.73 -19.18
N ASP A 211 -17.02 -38.06 -19.37
CA ASP A 211 -16.60 -39.45 -19.49
C ASP A 211 -16.74 -40.15 -18.13
N THR A 212 -17.40 -41.30 -18.16
CA THR A 212 -17.50 -42.21 -17.00
C THR A 212 -16.35 -43.20 -16.94
N THR A 213 -15.51 -43.24 -17.98
CA THR A 213 -14.40 -44.19 -18.12
C THR A 213 -13.06 -43.47 -18.04
N TYR A 214 -12.15 -44.03 -17.25
CA TYR A 214 -10.76 -43.61 -17.19
C TYR A 214 -9.92 -44.56 -18.06
N SER A 215 -8.90 -44.01 -18.70
CA SER A 215 -7.97 -44.76 -19.55
C SER A 215 -6.54 -44.41 -19.20
N LYS A 216 -5.62 -45.36 -19.40
CA LYS A 216 -4.21 -45.06 -19.21
C LYS A 216 -3.75 -43.98 -20.19
N PRO A 217 -2.85 -43.07 -19.77
CA PRO A 217 -2.13 -42.19 -20.70
C PRO A 217 -1.61 -43.01 -21.89
N ARG A 218 -1.72 -42.45 -23.10
CA ARG A 218 -1.27 -43.15 -24.31
C ARG A 218 0.24 -43.33 -24.26
N GLU A 219 0.78 -44.33 -24.93
CA GLU A 219 2.23 -44.36 -25.13
C GLU A 219 2.62 -43.28 -26.17
N PRO A 220 3.81 -42.64 -26.06
CA PRO A 220 4.25 -41.64 -27.03
C PRO A 220 4.20 -42.17 -28.47
N GLU A 221 3.38 -41.52 -29.30
CA GLU A 221 3.13 -41.94 -30.67
C GLU A 221 3.93 -41.09 -31.67
N PRO A 222 4.67 -41.70 -32.63
CA PRO A 222 5.40 -40.95 -33.64
C PRO A 222 4.49 -40.13 -34.56
N ASP A 223 4.88 -38.90 -34.90
CA ASP A 223 4.14 -38.03 -35.85
C ASP A 223 4.42 -38.39 -37.34
N GLY A 224 5.40 -39.26 -37.58
CA GLY A 224 5.84 -39.67 -38.91
C GLY A 224 6.71 -38.65 -39.64
N ALA A 225 7.09 -37.55 -38.99
CA ALA A 225 8.10 -36.58 -39.45
C ALA A 225 9.41 -36.68 -38.64
N GLY A 226 9.58 -37.76 -37.86
CA GLY A 226 10.74 -37.99 -36.99
C GLY A 226 10.57 -37.44 -35.57
N GLY A 227 9.38 -36.92 -35.23
CA GLY A 227 9.00 -36.50 -33.88
C GLY A 227 7.85 -37.33 -33.31
N PHE A 228 7.20 -36.81 -32.28
CA PHE A 228 6.05 -37.43 -31.60
C PHE A 228 4.86 -36.48 -31.56
N LEU A 229 3.66 -37.04 -31.51
CA LEU A 229 2.43 -36.31 -31.26
C LEU A 229 2.48 -35.66 -29.87
N VAL A 230 1.81 -34.51 -29.73
CA VAL A 230 1.70 -33.82 -28.45
C VAL A 230 0.61 -34.49 -27.63
N ASP A 231 1.02 -35.11 -26.53
CA ASP A 231 0.11 -35.69 -25.53
C ASP A 231 0.47 -35.13 -24.15
N LEU A 232 -0.31 -34.16 -23.69
CA LEU A 232 -0.11 -33.48 -22.41
C LEU A 232 -0.32 -34.41 -21.20
N THR A 233 -0.92 -35.58 -21.37
CA THR A 233 -1.05 -36.56 -20.27
C THR A 233 0.30 -37.18 -19.89
N GLN A 234 1.32 -37.06 -20.76
CA GLN A 234 2.70 -37.49 -20.50
C GLN A 234 3.37 -36.70 -19.37
N GLU A 235 2.86 -35.52 -19.02
CA GLU A 235 3.36 -34.75 -17.86
C GLU A 235 3.15 -35.48 -16.54
N GLY A 236 2.21 -36.44 -16.51
CA GLY A 236 1.98 -37.28 -15.36
C GLY A 236 1.20 -36.61 -14.23
N LEU A 237 0.70 -35.38 -14.42
CA LEU A 237 -0.04 -34.60 -13.43
C LEU A 237 -1.57 -34.81 -13.48
N GLY A 238 -2.07 -35.51 -14.50
CA GLY A 238 -3.51 -35.69 -14.75
C GLY A 238 -3.87 -35.33 -16.18
N ARG A 239 -5.16 -35.07 -16.44
CA ARG A 239 -5.62 -34.49 -17.71
C ARG A 239 -5.65 -32.97 -17.56
N PRO A 240 -4.80 -32.20 -18.27
CA PRO A 240 -4.82 -30.75 -18.15
C PRO A 240 -6.09 -30.17 -18.75
N LYS A 241 -6.68 -29.22 -18.02
CA LYS A 241 -7.82 -28.40 -18.41
C LYS A 241 -7.40 -26.94 -18.37
N LEU A 242 -7.88 -26.17 -19.33
CA LEU A 242 -7.71 -24.72 -19.35
C LEU A 242 -8.97 -24.09 -18.77
N VAL A 243 -8.82 -23.33 -17.68
CA VAL A 243 -9.90 -22.51 -17.12
C VAL A 243 -9.71 -21.11 -17.67
N VAL A 244 -10.75 -20.57 -18.29
CA VAL A 244 -10.74 -19.28 -18.98
C VAL A 244 -11.90 -18.44 -18.47
N THR A 245 -11.65 -17.23 -17.99
CA THR A 245 -12.74 -16.29 -17.70
C THR A 245 -13.30 -15.75 -19.02
N ILE A 246 -14.62 -15.56 -19.09
CA ILE A 246 -15.30 -14.92 -20.22
C ILE A 246 -16.06 -13.70 -19.65
N PRO A 247 -15.39 -12.54 -19.53
CA PRO A 247 -15.91 -11.40 -18.78
C PRO A 247 -17.29 -10.93 -19.25
N ASP A 248 -17.47 -10.76 -20.56
CA ASP A 248 -18.73 -10.25 -21.14
C ASP A 248 -19.93 -11.21 -20.97
N LEU A 249 -19.68 -12.47 -20.56
CA LEU A 249 -20.71 -13.47 -20.33
C LEU A 249 -20.81 -13.88 -18.85
N GLY A 250 -20.07 -13.25 -17.95
CA GLY A 250 -20.11 -13.53 -16.51
C GLY A 250 -19.86 -14.99 -16.16
N ALA A 251 -18.91 -15.65 -16.84
CA ALA A 251 -18.73 -17.10 -16.73
C ALA A 251 -17.27 -17.54 -16.84
N LEU A 252 -17.04 -18.80 -16.44
CA LEU A 252 -15.80 -19.54 -16.71
C LEU A 252 -16.06 -20.65 -17.73
N ALA A 253 -15.14 -20.82 -18.67
CA ALA A 253 -15.08 -21.98 -19.54
C ALA A 253 -13.96 -22.91 -19.08
N VAL A 254 -14.27 -24.19 -18.86
CA VAL A 254 -13.29 -25.26 -18.66
C VAL A 254 -13.15 -26.04 -19.95
N ILE A 255 -11.97 -25.99 -20.55
CA ILE A 255 -11.68 -26.54 -21.88
C ILE A 255 -10.71 -27.70 -21.74
N ASP A 256 -10.94 -28.78 -22.48
CA ASP A 256 -9.97 -29.87 -22.55
C ASP A 256 -8.73 -29.46 -23.35
N ALA A 257 -7.65 -29.13 -22.65
CA ALA A 257 -6.45 -28.55 -23.26
C ALA A 257 -5.79 -29.49 -24.28
N GLN A 258 -5.90 -30.81 -24.06
CA GLN A 258 -5.34 -31.81 -24.97
C GLN A 258 -6.07 -31.87 -26.31
N THR A 259 -7.38 -31.61 -26.37
CA THR A 259 -8.16 -31.73 -27.61
C THR A 259 -7.67 -30.76 -28.69
N LEU A 260 -7.06 -29.64 -28.31
CA LEU A 260 -6.44 -28.70 -29.25
C LEU A 260 -5.25 -29.31 -30.01
N PHE A 261 -4.62 -30.34 -29.46
CA PHE A 261 -3.52 -31.07 -30.11
C PHE A 261 -3.95 -32.41 -30.71
N ASP A 262 -5.20 -32.83 -30.51
CA ASP A 262 -5.67 -34.12 -31.00
C ASP A 262 -5.75 -34.14 -32.53
N VAL A 263 -5.35 -35.29 -33.07
CA VAL A 263 -5.39 -35.58 -34.51
C VAL A 263 -6.58 -36.48 -34.81
N GLU A 264 -7.22 -36.24 -35.96
CA GLU A 264 -8.22 -37.13 -36.52
C GLU A 264 -7.57 -38.50 -36.75
N ARG A 265 -8.34 -39.58 -36.60
CA ARG A 265 -7.84 -40.96 -36.73
C ARG A 265 -8.64 -41.73 -37.77
N GLU A 266 -7.95 -42.64 -38.45
CA GLU A 266 -8.55 -43.63 -39.34
C GLU A 266 -9.30 -44.72 -38.55
N ALA A 267 -10.10 -45.53 -39.24
CA ALA A 267 -10.86 -46.62 -38.61
C ALA A 267 -9.98 -47.67 -37.92
N ASP A 268 -8.70 -47.78 -38.30
CA ASP A 268 -7.70 -48.65 -37.68
C ASP A 268 -6.97 -48.02 -36.48
N GLY A 269 -7.33 -46.78 -36.13
CA GLY A 269 -6.77 -46.03 -35.01
C GLY A 269 -5.49 -45.27 -35.32
N THR A 270 -4.95 -45.35 -36.54
CA THR A 270 -3.76 -44.58 -36.93
C THR A 270 -4.09 -43.10 -37.15
N PRO A 271 -3.13 -42.17 -36.91
CA PRO A 271 -3.34 -40.74 -37.18
C PRO A 271 -3.64 -40.50 -38.65
N ARG A 272 -4.76 -39.84 -38.94
CA ARG A 272 -5.14 -39.50 -40.30
C ARG A 272 -4.19 -38.43 -40.85
N LYS A 273 -3.75 -38.65 -42.08
CA LYS A 273 -2.93 -37.71 -42.84
C LYS A 273 -3.71 -37.19 -44.05
N ASP A 274 -3.52 -35.92 -44.37
CA ASP A 274 -4.03 -35.34 -45.59
C ASP A 274 -3.40 -36.08 -46.78
N PRO A 275 -4.21 -36.60 -47.72
CA PRO A 275 -3.70 -37.41 -48.83
C PRO A 275 -2.86 -36.60 -49.83
N ASP A 276 -3.04 -35.27 -49.90
CA ASP A 276 -2.37 -34.38 -50.82
C ASP A 276 -1.07 -33.82 -50.23
N THR A 277 -1.05 -33.48 -48.94
CA THR A 277 0.13 -32.90 -48.26
C THR A 277 0.95 -33.90 -47.45
N GLY A 278 0.35 -35.02 -47.03
CA GLY A 278 0.94 -35.98 -46.11
C GLY A 278 1.05 -35.48 -44.65
N GLU A 279 0.47 -34.33 -44.35
CA GLU A 279 0.46 -33.72 -43.01
C GLU A 279 -0.64 -34.32 -42.13
N LEU A 280 -0.46 -34.25 -40.81
CA LEU A 280 -1.48 -34.71 -39.85
C LEU A 280 -2.72 -33.83 -39.92
N VAL A 281 -3.90 -34.46 -39.91
CA VAL A 281 -5.16 -33.73 -39.82
C VAL A 281 -5.52 -33.56 -38.35
N TYR A 282 -5.45 -32.34 -37.84
CA TYR A 282 -5.86 -32.02 -36.46
C TYR A 282 -7.39 -31.88 -36.36
N VAL A 283 -7.96 -32.30 -35.24
CA VAL A 283 -9.38 -32.09 -34.92
C VAL A 283 -9.70 -30.59 -34.96
N HIS A 284 -8.84 -29.80 -34.31
CA HIS A 284 -8.74 -28.35 -34.46
C HIS A 284 -7.60 -28.02 -35.41
N ALA A 285 -7.88 -28.08 -36.72
CA ALA A 285 -6.91 -27.78 -37.76
C ALA A 285 -6.23 -26.41 -37.52
N PRO A 286 -4.94 -26.27 -37.84
CA PRO A 286 -4.24 -25.00 -37.70
C PRO A 286 -4.95 -23.83 -38.38
N GLY A 287 -5.20 -22.76 -37.64
CA GLY A 287 -6.00 -21.61 -38.09
C GLY A 287 -7.50 -21.90 -38.32
N SER A 288 -7.99 -23.09 -38.00
CA SER A 288 -9.42 -23.40 -38.05
C SER A 288 -10.11 -22.85 -36.80
N TRP A 289 -10.92 -21.83 -36.98
CA TRP A 289 -11.67 -21.16 -35.90
C TRP A 289 -12.93 -21.97 -35.51
N LYS A 290 -12.78 -23.29 -35.33
CA LYS A 290 -13.87 -24.16 -34.86
C LYS A 290 -14.14 -23.88 -33.38
N GLU A 291 -15.38 -24.04 -32.93
CA GLU A 291 -15.76 -23.85 -31.52
C GLU A 291 -14.85 -24.63 -30.56
N CYS A 292 -14.44 -24.01 -29.46
CA CYS A 292 -13.60 -24.66 -28.45
C CYS A 292 -14.31 -25.85 -27.78
N PRO A 293 -13.57 -26.91 -27.42
CA PRO A 293 -14.12 -28.07 -26.71
C PRO A 293 -14.33 -27.75 -25.23
N ILE A 294 -15.38 -26.97 -24.95
CA ILE A 294 -15.78 -26.59 -23.59
C ILE A 294 -16.40 -27.81 -22.91
N ASP A 295 -15.68 -28.40 -21.96
CA ASP A 295 -16.14 -29.52 -21.13
C ASP A 295 -17.14 -29.05 -20.07
N ARG A 296 -16.91 -27.86 -19.48
CA ARG A 296 -17.82 -27.24 -18.50
C ARG A 296 -17.95 -25.76 -18.76
N TRP A 297 -19.19 -25.29 -18.74
CA TRP A 297 -19.54 -23.88 -18.69
C TRP A 297 -20.03 -23.56 -17.28
N VAL A 298 -19.43 -22.59 -16.62
CA VAL A 298 -19.71 -22.23 -15.23
C VAL A 298 -20.17 -20.77 -15.19
N PRO A 299 -21.48 -20.50 -15.26
CA PRO A 299 -22.00 -19.16 -14.98
C PRO A 299 -21.66 -18.78 -13.55
N LEU A 300 -21.14 -17.58 -13.35
CA LEU A 300 -20.85 -17.05 -12.03
C LEU A 300 -22.08 -16.33 -11.49
N THR A 301 -22.36 -16.52 -10.22
CA THR A 301 -23.55 -15.96 -9.58
C THR A 301 -23.15 -14.93 -8.53
N VAL A 302 -23.81 -13.78 -8.56
CA VAL A 302 -23.65 -12.74 -7.54
C VAL A 302 -24.78 -12.88 -6.53
N ASP A 303 -24.54 -13.69 -5.49
CA ASP A 303 -25.44 -13.77 -4.33
C ASP A 303 -24.86 -12.99 -3.16
N LEU A 304 -25.32 -11.74 -3.02
CA LEU A 304 -24.91 -10.88 -1.92
C LEU A 304 -25.78 -11.14 -0.70
N PRO A 305 -25.21 -11.54 0.45
CA PRO A 305 -25.98 -11.61 1.67
C PRO A 305 -26.49 -10.22 2.02
N VAL A 306 -27.67 -10.13 2.65
CA VAL A 306 -28.11 -8.90 3.29
C VAL A 306 -27.08 -8.54 4.35
N GLN A 307 -26.24 -7.58 4.05
CA GLN A 307 -25.18 -7.19 4.96
C GLN A 307 -25.78 -6.31 6.05
N SER A 308 -25.81 -6.83 7.28
CA SER A 308 -25.99 -5.95 8.42
C SER A 308 -24.76 -5.06 8.54
N PRO A 309 -24.95 -3.74 8.70
CA PRO A 309 -23.84 -2.87 9.06
C PRO A 309 -23.22 -3.37 10.38
N PRO A 310 -21.90 -3.21 10.57
CA PRO A 310 -21.29 -3.44 11.88
C PRO A 310 -22.07 -2.68 12.95
N ALA A 311 -22.24 -3.28 14.13
CA ALA A 311 -22.80 -2.55 15.25
C ALA A 311 -21.88 -1.34 15.53
N PRO A 312 -22.42 -0.11 15.57
CA PRO A 312 -21.60 1.04 15.88
C PRO A 312 -21.06 0.90 17.31
N PRO A 313 -19.91 1.53 17.63
CA PRO A 313 -19.48 1.65 19.02
C PRO A 313 -20.61 2.33 19.82
N PRO A 314 -20.82 1.94 21.09
CA PRO A 314 -21.87 2.52 21.90
C PRO A 314 -21.63 4.03 22.07
N THR A 315 -22.69 4.82 21.95
CA THR A 315 -22.65 6.25 22.30
C THR A 315 -22.23 6.41 23.76
N GLY A 316 -21.27 7.31 23.99
CA GLY A 316 -20.76 7.64 25.32
C GLY A 316 -21.39 8.92 25.86
N ALA A 317 -21.04 9.29 27.10
CA ALA A 317 -21.54 10.51 27.72
C ALA A 317 -20.98 11.82 27.09
N ALA A 318 -19.88 11.73 26.34
CA ALA A 318 -19.16 12.86 25.75
C ALA A 318 -18.79 12.67 24.27
N CYS A 319 -19.33 11.64 23.64
CA CYS A 319 -19.08 11.32 22.25
C CYS A 319 -20.35 10.72 21.64
N VAL A 320 -20.48 10.79 20.32
CA VAL A 320 -21.58 10.17 19.58
C VAL A 320 -21.07 9.03 18.70
N ALA A 321 -21.86 7.97 18.59
CA ALA A 321 -21.58 6.90 17.66
C ALA A 321 -21.57 7.45 16.21
N PRO A 322 -20.66 6.98 15.34
CA PRO A 322 -20.73 7.29 13.92
C PRO A 322 -22.05 6.79 13.32
N PRO A 323 -22.55 7.42 12.24
CA PRO A 323 -23.74 6.95 11.56
C PRO A 323 -23.55 5.50 11.13
N VAL A 324 -24.58 4.69 11.37
CA VAL A 324 -24.65 3.33 10.84
C VAL A 324 -24.95 3.43 9.35
N ILE A 325 -23.90 3.39 8.54
CA ILE A 325 -24.02 3.37 7.09
C ILE A 325 -24.23 1.92 6.67
N ALA A 326 -25.38 1.65 6.06
CA ALA A 326 -25.61 0.34 5.45
C ALA A 326 -24.54 0.12 4.37
N PRO A 327 -23.93 -1.07 4.30
CA PRO A 327 -23.03 -1.39 3.22
C PRO A 327 -23.70 -1.14 1.86
N ALA A 328 -22.89 -0.84 0.84
CA ALA A 328 -23.36 -0.57 -0.51
C ALA A 328 -24.54 -1.47 -0.91
N PRO A 329 -25.61 -0.92 -1.52
CA PRO A 329 -26.87 -1.62 -1.68
C PRO A 329 -26.67 -2.95 -2.41
N ALA A 330 -27.31 -4.01 -1.89
CA ALA A 330 -27.57 -5.23 -2.62
C ALA A 330 -28.56 -4.90 -3.76
N GLN A 331 -28.03 -4.35 -4.85
CA GLN A 331 -28.70 -4.30 -6.14
C GLN A 331 -28.35 -5.56 -6.93
N ASP A 332 -29.07 -5.79 -8.02
CA ASP A 332 -28.73 -6.86 -8.95
C ASP A 332 -27.46 -6.45 -9.71
N TYR A 333 -26.42 -7.27 -9.60
CA TYR A 333 -25.17 -7.11 -10.34
C TYR A 333 -25.05 -8.24 -11.37
N GLU A 334 -24.50 -7.92 -12.54
CA GLU A 334 -24.04 -8.92 -13.50
C GLU A 334 -22.57 -9.22 -13.20
N ALA A 335 -22.22 -10.51 -13.19
CA ALA A 335 -20.83 -10.91 -12.95
C ALA A 335 -19.96 -10.52 -14.15
N ARG A 336 -18.78 -9.97 -13.88
CA ARG A 336 -17.75 -9.67 -14.87
C ARG A 336 -16.38 -10.12 -14.35
N PRO A 337 -16.04 -11.41 -14.51
CA PRO A 337 -14.85 -12.00 -13.88
C PRO A 337 -13.55 -11.35 -14.35
N ALA A 338 -12.67 -11.04 -13.40
CA ALA A 338 -11.33 -10.51 -13.62
C ALA A 338 -10.37 -10.98 -12.54
N GLY A 339 -9.10 -11.22 -12.89
CA GLY A 339 -8.13 -11.78 -11.95
C GLY A 339 -8.49 -13.22 -11.55
N ILE A 340 -7.60 -14.18 -11.75
CA ILE A 340 -7.81 -15.56 -11.26
C ILE A 340 -6.61 -16.10 -10.52
N THR A 341 -6.87 -16.83 -9.44
CA THR A 341 -5.81 -17.56 -8.73
C THR A 341 -6.34 -18.84 -8.13
N LEU A 342 -5.56 -19.91 -8.25
CA LEU A 342 -5.83 -21.20 -7.62
C LEU A 342 -5.02 -21.30 -6.32
N SER A 343 -5.69 -21.54 -5.19
CA SER A 343 -5.04 -21.91 -3.94
C SER A 343 -5.52 -23.28 -3.50
N GLU A 344 -4.59 -24.25 -3.45
CA GLU A 344 -4.87 -25.66 -3.24
C GLU A 344 -5.94 -26.21 -4.22
N LYS A 345 -7.18 -26.34 -3.74
CA LYS A 345 -8.33 -26.86 -4.49
C LYS A 345 -9.47 -25.84 -4.56
N ARG A 346 -9.20 -24.56 -4.32
CA ARG A 346 -10.18 -23.48 -4.47
C ARG A 346 -9.67 -22.48 -5.49
N LEU A 347 -10.51 -22.21 -6.48
CA LEU A 347 -10.30 -21.15 -7.45
C LEU A 347 -10.99 -19.90 -6.94
N PHE A 348 -10.26 -18.80 -6.91
CA PHE A 348 -10.78 -17.48 -6.62
C PHE A 348 -10.82 -16.68 -7.92
N VAL A 349 -11.88 -15.89 -8.11
CA VAL A 349 -12.07 -15.04 -9.29
C VAL A 349 -12.59 -13.69 -8.82
N GLY A 350 -11.87 -12.62 -9.13
CA GLY A 350 -12.34 -11.26 -8.86
C GLY A 350 -13.45 -10.86 -9.84
N ASP A 351 -14.07 -9.70 -9.59
CA ASP A 351 -15.17 -9.19 -10.40
C ASP A 351 -15.09 -7.67 -10.53
N LEU A 352 -15.17 -7.16 -11.76
CA LEU A 352 -15.05 -5.73 -12.07
C LEU A 352 -16.35 -4.95 -11.89
N ASP A 353 -17.50 -5.61 -11.93
CA ASP A 353 -18.81 -4.96 -11.91
C ASP A 353 -19.59 -5.28 -10.61
N ALA A 354 -19.23 -6.34 -9.88
CA ALA A 354 -19.88 -6.78 -8.66
C ALA A 354 -18.94 -6.78 -7.44
N PRO A 355 -19.44 -6.48 -6.22
CA PRO A 355 -18.61 -6.47 -5.01
C PRO A 355 -18.45 -7.87 -4.41
N VAL A 356 -17.91 -8.79 -5.20
CA VAL A 356 -17.63 -10.18 -4.81
C VAL A 356 -16.26 -10.63 -5.30
N VAL A 357 -15.67 -11.57 -4.59
CA VAL A 357 -14.68 -12.48 -5.16
C VAL A 357 -15.31 -13.87 -5.15
N HIS A 358 -15.55 -14.43 -6.32
CA HIS A 358 -16.13 -15.76 -6.47
C HIS A 358 -15.17 -16.82 -5.92
N VAL A 359 -15.73 -17.81 -5.23
CA VAL A 359 -14.98 -18.93 -4.66
C VAL A 359 -15.54 -20.23 -5.23
N LEU A 360 -14.72 -20.98 -5.94
CA LEU A 360 -15.11 -22.26 -6.55
C LEU A 360 -14.28 -23.39 -5.97
N ASP A 361 -14.95 -24.39 -5.39
CA ASP A 361 -14.30 -25.65 -5.05
C ASP A 361 -13.95 -26.40 -6.35
N MET A 362 -12.65 -26.60 -6.55
CA MET A 362 -12.02 -27.23 -7.71
C MET A 362 -11.33 -28.54 -7.31
N LYS A 363 -12.03 -29.42 -6.56
CA LYS A 363 -11.53 -30.79 -6.28
C LYS A 363 -11.15 -31.54 -7.55
N THR A 364 -11.92 -31.29 -8.60
CA THR A 364 -11.63 -31.57 -10.00
C THR A 364 -12.12 -30.38 -10.82
N PRO A 365 -11.43 -29.98 -11.89
CA PRO A 365 -11.90 -28.94 -12.80
C PRO A 365 -13.18 -29.33 -13.57
N CYS A 366 -13.57 -30.60 -13.55
CA CYS A 366 -14.76 -31.09 -14.22
C CYS A 366 -16.05 -30.96 -13.42
N GLU A 367 -15.97 -30.68 -12.12
CA GLU A 367 -17.12 -30.51 -11.24
C GLU A 367 -16.89 -29.29 -10.34
N PRO A 368 -16.73 -28.09 -10.93
CA PRO A 368 -16.59 -26.85 -10.17
C PRO A 368 -17.87 -26.59 -9.37
N ILE A 369 -17.73 -26.28 -8.08
CA ILE A 369 -18.86 -25.94 -7.21
C ILE A 369 -18.62 -24.54 -6.66
N GLU A 370 -19.42 -23.56 -7.12
CA GLU A 370 -19.42 -22.21 -6.56
C GLU A 370 -19.89 -22.25 -5.09
N ARG A 371 -19.18 -21.52 -4.24
CA ARG A 371 -19.43 -21.34 -2.81
C ARG A 371 -19.78 -19.88 -2.55
N ASP A 372 -20.18 -19.62 -1.32
CA ASP A 372 -20.35 -18.26 -0.82
C ASP A 372 -19.12 -17.39 -1.16
N PRO A 373 -19.30 -16.24 -1.84
CA PRO A 373 -18.19 -15.41 -2.25
C PRO A 373 -17.57 -14.67 -1.06
N LEU A 374 -16.31 -14.22 -1.24
CA LEU A 374 -15.75 -13.19 -0.36
C LEU A 374 -16.37 -11.83 -0.72
N LEU A 375 -16.40 -10.94 0.25
CA LEU A 375 -17.13 -9.67 0.18
C LEU A 375 -16.16 -8.51 0.29
N PRO A 376 -15.62 -8.00 -0.83
CA PRO A 376 -14.95 -6.71 -0.88
C PRO A 376 -15.83 -5.61 -0.28
N THR A 377 -15.37 -5.00 0.81
CA THR A 377 -16.04 -3.90 1.51
C THR A 377 -15.01 -2.88 1.96
N SER A 378 -15.44 -1.64 2.24
CA SER A 378 -14.58 -0.61 2.82
C SER A 378 -15.06 -0.20 4.21
N LEU A 379 -14.19 -0.24 5.22
CA LEU A 379 -14.48 0.29 6.56
C LEU A 379 -14.42 1.83 6.59
N SER A 380 -13.63 2.47 5.72
CA SER A 380 -13.55 3.94 5.62
C SER A 380 -14.72 4.54 4.85
N GLU A 381 -15.23 3.82 3.84
CA GLU A 381 -16.34 4.23 2.96
C GLU A 381 -17.39 3.11 2.83
N PRO A 382 -18.20 2.84 3.86
CA PRO A 382 -19.05 1.64 3.89
C PRO A 382 -20.11 1.56 2.78
N ASP A 383 -20.58 2.70 2.26
CA ASP A 383 -21.57 2.79 1.18
C ASP A 383 -20.98 2.59 -0.23
N ARG A 384 -19.66 2.51 -0.35
CA ARG A 384 -18.97 2.33 -1.63
C ARG A 384 -19.08 0.89 -2.11
N VAL A 385 -19.45 0.72 -3.37
CA VAL A 385 -19.32 -0.57 -4.08
C VAL A 385 -17.84 -0.79 -4.36
N VAL A 386 -17.28 -1.88 -3.82
CA VAL A 386 -15.86 -2.23 -3.99
C VAL A 386 -15.76 -3.41 -4.95
N THR A 387 -15.12 -3.23 -6.10
CA THR A 387 -14.89 -4.27 -7.12
C THR A 387 -13.41 -4.66 -7.15
N THR A 388 -13.07 -5.78 -7.79
CA THR A 388 -11.73 -6.37 -7.74
C THR A 388 -11.17 -6.68 -9.12
N SER A 389 -9.96 -6.18 -9.40
CA SER A 389 -9.35 -6.29 -10.74
C SER A 389 -8.27 -7.38 -10.84
N GLN A 390 -7.49 -7.60 -9.79
CA GLN A 390 -6.41 -8.59 -9.71
C GLN A 390 -6.41 -9.25 -8.34
N ILE A 391 -5.99 -10.52 -8.29
CA ILE A 391 -5.94 -11.30 -7.05
C ILE A 391 -4.71 -12.21 -7.00
N ALA A 392 -4.20 -12.46 -5.80
CA ALA A 392 -3.15 -13.46 -5.56
C ALA A 392 -3.40 -14.15 -4.22
N ALA A 393 -3.18 -15.46 -4.15
CA ALA A 393 -3.30 -16.22 -2.90
C ALA A 393 -1.93 -16.65 -2.37
N SER A 394 -1.77 -16.60 -1.05
CA SER A 394 -0.61 -17.16 -0.38
C SER A 394 -0.67 -18.69 -0.43
N PRO A 395 0.49 -19.37 -0.39
CA PRO A 395 0.52 -20.76 0.03
C PRO A 395 0.06 -20.89 1.49
N THR A 396 -0.15 -22.12 1.93
CA THR A 396 -0.30 -22.45 3.35
C THR A 396 1.00 -22.12 4.07
N LEU A 397 0.95 -21.16 5.00
CA LEU A 397 2.13 -20.60 5.63
C LEU A 397 2.85 -21.62 6.51
N ALA A 398 4.18 -21.64 6.48
CA ALA A 398 4.94 -22.59 7.28
C ALA A 398 4.73 -22.41 8.80
N GLY A 399 4.32 -23.51 9.45
CA GLY A 399 4.11 -23.55 10.90
C GLY A 399 2.73 -23.06 11.35
N SER A 400 1.84 -22.65 10.44
CA SER A 400 0.42 -22.38 10.71
C SER A 400 -0.48 -23.06 9.66
N LEU A 401 -1.80 -22.96 9.83
CA LEU A 401 -2.79 -23.37 8.81
C LEU A 401 -3.39 -22.15 8.10
N GLU A 402 -2.81 -20.97 8.35
CA GLU A 402 -3.29 -19.70 7.83
C GLU A 402 -2.98 -19.58 6.34
N ARG A 403 -3.89 -18.92 5.63
CA ARG A 403 -3.79 -18.62 4.21
C ARG A 403 -4.52 -17.32 3.93
N PHE A 404 -3.97 -16.54 3.02
CA PHE A 404 -4.52 -15.22 2.71
C PHE A 404 -4.71 -15.03 1.22
N LEU A 405 -5.82 -14.40 0.84
CA LEU A 405 -6.05 -13.88 -0.50
C LEU A 405 -5.86 -12.37 -0.49
N TYR A 406 -5.06 -11.86 -1.41
CA TYR A 406 -4.87 -10.43 -1.63
C TYR A 406 -5.64 -10.04 -2.89
N ALA A 407 -6.47 -9.01 -2.80
CA ALA A 407 -7.28 -8.51 -3.90
C ALA A 407 -7.08 -7.01 -4.09
N VAL A 408 -6.90 -6.58 -5.34
CA VAL A 408 -6.77 -5.18 -5.71
C VAL A 408 -8.15 -4.57 -5.88
N ASP A 409 -8.40 -3.49 -5.16
CA ASP A 409 -9.58 -2.64 -5.39
C ASP A 409 -9.43 -1.93 -6.74
N ASP A 410 -10.39 -2.15 -7.64
CA ASP A 410 -10.33 -1.61 -9.01
C ASP A 410 -10.35 -0.07 -9.06
N LEU A 411 -11.00 0.58 -8.09
CA LEU A 411 -11.22 2.02 -8.14
C LEU A 411 -10.02 2.83 -7.64
N ASP A 412 -9.51 2.50 -6.46
CA ASP A 412 -8.40 3.24 -5.82
C ASP A 412 -7.04 2.52 -5.93
N GLY A 413 -7.03 1.26 -6.38
CA GLY A 413 -5.82 0.45 -6.51
C GLY A 413 -5.19 0.09 -5.17
N SER A 414 -5.94 0.14 -4.06
CA SER A 414 -5.51 -0.39 -2.76
C SER A 414 -5.60 -1.91 -2.73
N VAL A 415 -4.99 -2.55 -1.72
CA VAL A 415 -5.00 -4.01 -1.59
C VAL A 415 -5.76 -4.43 -0.33
N MET A 416 -6.83 -5.18 -0.53
CA MET A 416 -7.58 -5.87 0.52
C MET A 416 -6.98 -7.25 0.78
N VAL A 417 -7.07 -7.72 2.02
CA VAL A 417 -6.61 -9.05 2.41
C VAL A 417 -7.75 -9.84 3.02
N PHE A 418 -7.95 -11.10 2.60
CA PHE A 418 -8.95 -12.00 3.17
C PHE A 418 -8.25 -13.21 3.78
N ASP A 419 -8.71 -13.63 4.95
CA ASP A 419 -8.37 -14.95 5.49
C ASP A 419 -9.17 -16.02 4.72
N ILE A 420 -8.45 -16.94 4.09
CA ILE A 420 -9.01 -18.05 3.29
C ILE A 420 -8.64 -19.42 3.86
N ALA A 421 -8.18 -19.47 5.12
CA ALA A 421 -7.98 -20.72 5.85
C ALA A 421 -9.26 -21.56 5.90
N GLU A 422 -9.15 -22.85 6.23
CA GLU A 422 -10.31 -23.75 6.32
C GLU A 422 -11.27 -23.39 7.46
N ASP A 423 -10.75 -22.77 8.51
CA ASP A 423 -11.47 -22.34 9.71
C ASP A 423 -11.78 -20.83 9.73
N ALA A 424 -11.53 -20.13 8.61
CA ALA A 424 -11.84 -18.71 8.47
C ALA A 424 -13.34 -18.45 8.74
N THR A 425 -13.62 -17.49 9.62
CA THR A 425 -14.99 -17.16 10.07
C THR A 425 -15.57 -15.90 9.42
N SER A 426 -14.72 -15.12 8.75
CA SER A 426 -15.08 -13.87 8.09
C SER A 426 -14.94 -13.99 6.58
N ARG A 427 -15.88 -13.37 5.85
CA ARG A 427 -15.80 -13.18 4.39
C ARG A 427 -15.37 -11.76 4.00
N ARG A 428 -15.14 -10.89 4.97
CA ARG A 428 -14.75 -9.49 4.78
C ARG A 428 -13.23 -9.34 4.88
N PRO A 429 -12.65 -8.23 4.36
CA PRO A 429 -11.23 -7.97 4.51
C PRO A 429 -10.78 -7.95 5.97
N VAL A 430 -9.56 -8.44 6.21
CA VAL A 430 -8.89 -8.45 7.50
C VAL A 430 -8.61 -7.01 7.92
N THR A 431 -9.03 -6.66 9.13
CA THR A 431 -8.68 -5.37 9.73
C THR A 431 -7.32 -5.47 10.39
N ARG A 432 -6.44 -4.49 10.14
CA ARG A 432 -5.13 -4.44 10.77
C ARG A 432 -5.24 -4.32 12.30
N PRO A 433 -4.26 -4.80 13.06
CA PRO A 433 -4.18 -4.53 14.49
C PRO A 433 -4.05 -3.02 14.74
N HIS A 434 -4.69 -2.53 15.81
CA HIS A 434 -4.55 -1.16 16.31
C HIS A 434 -4.67 -0.04 15.25
N PRO A 435 -5.76 0.01 14.45
CA PRO A 435 -5.92 1.02 13.42
C PRO A 435 -5.87 2.46 13.96
N GLU A 436 -6.15 2.65 15.26
CA GLU A 436 -6.06 3.92 15.97
C GLU A 436 -4.64 4.50 16.08
N TRP A 437 -3.59 3.69 15.89
CA TRP A 437 -2.20 4.18 15.90
C TRP A 437 -1.82 4.85 14.58
N THR A 438 -2.48 4.49 13.49
CA THR A 438 -2.24 4.99 12.12
C THR A 438 -3.54 5.42 11.44
N PRO A 439 -4.35 6.31 12.04
CA PRO A 439 -5.72 6.60 11.58
C PRO A 439 -5.81 7.25 10.19
N GLY A 440 -4.68 7.69 9.62
CA GLY A 440 -4.60 8.21 8.26
C GLY A 440 -4.53 7.14 7.16
N GLN A 441 -4.39 5.86 7.52
CA GLN A 441 -4.49 4.74 6.58
C GLN A 441 -5.81 4.00 6.79
N ALA A 442 -6.44 3.52 5.73
CA ALA A 442 -7.66 2.72 5.83
C ALA A 442 -7.46 1.43 6.67
N PRO A 443 -8.36 1.07 7.61
CA PRO A 443 -8.13 -0.05 8.55
C PRO A 443 -8.09 -1.45 7.93
N ASP A 444 -8.70 -1.65 6.77
CA ASP A 444 -9.02 -2.95 6.17
C ASP A 444 -8.28 -3.22 4.85
N ARG A 445 -7.33 -2.34 4.50
CA ARG A 445 -6.60 -2.37 3.23
C ARG A 445 -5.25 -1.68 3.34
N VAL A 446 -4.36 -2.00 2.42
CA VAL A 446 -3.09 -1.31 2.25
C VAL A 446 -3.23 -0.31 1.11
N GLU A 447 -3.11 0.97 1.45
CA GLU A 447 -3.13 2.06 0.47
C GLU A 447 -1.73 2.37 -0.02
N PHE A 448 -1.63 2.61 -1.32
CA PHE A 448 -0.41 3.05 -1.99
C PHE A 448 -0.67 4.43 -2.58
N GLY A 449 0.37 5.29 -2.65
CA GLY A 449 0.22 6.61 -3.28
C GLY A 449 -0.03 6.57 -4.79
N VAL A 450 -0.07 5.36 -5.37
CA VAL A 450 -0.25 5.06 -6.80
C VAL A 450 -1.03 3.75 -6.89
N PRO A 451 -1.98 3.61 -7.83
CA PRO A 451 -2.72 2.36 -8.02
C PRO A 451 -1.81 1.15 -8.26
N VAL A 452 -2.21 0.02 -7.69
CA VAL A 452 -1.61 -1.29 -7.95
C VAL A 452 -2.02 -1.79 -9.33
N GLN A 453 -1.04 -2.28 -10.07
CA GLN A 453 -1.23 -2.83 -11.41
C GLN A 453 -1.34 -4.36 -11.39
N ASP A 454 -0.49 -5.02 -10.60
CA ASP A 454 -0.47 -6.47 -10.45
C ASP A 454 0.27 -6.83 -9.14
N LEU A 455 0.10 -8.05 -8.64
CA LEU A 455 0.81 -8.54 -7.46
C LEU A 455 1.10 -10.04 -7.53
N VAL A 456 2.11 -10.46 -6.78
CA VAL A 456 2.41 -11.88 -6.56
C VAL A 456 2.87 -12.13 -5.14
N ILE A 457 2.58 -13.31 -4.61
CA ILE A 457 3.01 -13.74 -3.28
C ILE A 457 4.14 -14.75 -3.43
N ILE A 458 5.20 -14.55 -2.64
CA ILE A 458 6.37 -15.44 -2.64
C ILE A 458 6.65 -15.87 -1.20
N GLU A 459 6.75 -17.18 -0.99
CA GLU A 459 7.29 -17.76 0.24
C GLU A 459 8.70 -18.31 -0.01
N ARG A 460 9.65 -17.95 0.85
CA ARG A 460 11.04 -18.40 0.74
C ARG A 460 11.77 -18.37 2.06
N ASP A 461 12.43 -19.47 2.40
CA ASP A 461 13.12 -19.59 3.69
C ASP A 461 14.64 -19.32 3.66
N ASN A 462 15.35 -19.67 2.58
CA ASN A 462 16.83 -19.56 2.53
C ASN A 462 17.54 -20.13 3.78
N PRO A 463 17.35 -21.42 4.09
CA PRO A 463 17.83 -22.03 5.33
C PRO A 463 19.36 -21.97 5.45
N LEU A 464 19.85 -21.70 6.66
CA LEU A 464 21.28 -21.66 6.97
C LEU A 464 21.76 -22.99 7.54
N PRO A 465 22.95 -23.49 7.11
CA PRO A 465 23.48 -24.74 7.63
C PRO A 465 23.97 -24.58 9.06
N ILE A 466 23.61 -25.54 9.92
CA ILE A 466 24.17 -25.66 11.28
C ILE A 466 25.67 -25.99 11.14
N PRO A 467 26.59 -25.18 11.73
CA PRO A 467 28.03 -25.26 11.45
C PRO A 467 28.67 -26.65 11.54
N ASN A 468 28.24 -27.50 12.47
CA ASN A 468 28.85 -28.82 12.66
C ASN A 468 28.23 -29.96 11.87
N THR A 469 26.94 -29.88 11.60
CA THR A 469 26.22 -30.95 10.90
C THR A 469 26.14 -30.67 9.41
N GLY A 470 26.26 -29.40 9.01
CA GLY A 470 25.99 -28.94 7.64
C GLY A 470 24.50 -29.02 7.26
N VAL A 471 23.63 -29.47 8.17
CA VAL A 471 22.18 -29.58 7.94
C VAL A 471 21.58 -28.19 7.98
N ALA A 472 20.83 -27.81 6.94
CA ALA A 472 20.11 -26.55 6.85
C ALA A 472 18.61 -26.81 7.06
N PRO A 473 18.09 -26.72 8.29
CA PRO A 473 16.68 -26.93 8.56
C PRO A 473 15.81 -25.81 7.99
N GLU A 474 14.70 -26.17 7.35
CA GLU A 474 13.71 -25.23 6.81
C GLU A 474 12.67 -24.81 7.87
N GLY A 475 12.08 -23.62 7.69
CA GLY A 475 11.00 -23.06 8.51
C GLY A 475 11.43 -22.57 9.90
N VAL A 476 12.73 -22.47 10.18
CA VAL A 476 13.23 -22.13 11.53
C VAL A 476 13.08 -20.64 11.84
N ARG A 477 12.10 -20.23 12.62
CA ARG A 477 11.93 -18.80 12.96
C ARG A 477 13.10 -18.27 13.80
N CYS A 478 13.46 -17.00 13.59
CA CYS A 478 14.47 -16.35 14.42
C CYS A 478 13.94 -16.16 15.84
N SER A 479 14.74 -16.50 16.84
CA SER A 479 14.40 -16.26 18.25
C SER A 479 15.34 -15.22 18.87
N PRO A 480 14.82 -14.14 19.48
CA PRO A 480 15.63 -13.16 20.21
C PRO A 480 15.97 -13.59 21.64
N ASP A 481 15.56 -14.78 22.09
CA ASP A 481 15.74 -15.27 23.46
C ASP A 481 17.23 -15.33 23.88
N PRO A 482 17.69 -14.52 24.84
CA PRO A 482 19.10 -14.51 25.24
C PRO A 482 19.59 -15.84 25.83
N ASP A 483 18.71 -16.72 26.30
CA ASP A 483 19.07 -17.98 26.96
C ASP A 483 19.42 -19.12 25.98
N LEU A 484 19.10 -18.94 24.69
CA LEU A 484 19.44 -19.92 23.66
C LEU A 484 20.95 -19.99 23.38
N THR A 485 21.43 -21.21 23.11
CA THR A 485 22.81 -21.51 22.77
C THR A 485 23.15 -21.01 21.36
N VAL A 486 23.92 -19.93 21.28
CA VAL A 486 24.26 -19.27 20.02
C VAL A 486 25.09 -20.16 19.08
N CYS A 487 24.64 -20.25 17.83
CA CYS A 487 25.38 -20.89 16.75
C CYS A 487 26.57 -20.03 16.31
N THR A 488 27.78 -20.57 16.48
CA THR A 488 29.03 -20.01 15.97
C THR A 488 29.75 -21.05 15.14
N THR A 489 30.74 -20.64 14.34
CA THR A 489 31.57 -21.56 13.53
C THR A 489 32.34 -22.60 14.37
N THR A 490 32.36 -22.46 15.69
CA THR A 490 33.05 -23.35 16.63
C THR A 490 32.12 -24.07 17.61
N SER A 491 30.81 -23.79 17.61
CA SER A 491 29.86 -24.33 18.59
C SER A 491 29.63 -25.82 18.33
N THR A 492 29.88 -26.72 19.30
CA THR A 492 29.67 -28.19 19.18
C THR A 492 28.19 -28.60 19.01
N SER A 493 27.29 -27.83 19.60
CA SER A 493 25.84 -27.88 19.47
C SER A 493 25.31 -26.46 19.67
N CYS A 494 24.20 -26.11 19.02
CA CYS A 494 23.57 -24.81 19.16
C CYS A 494 22.10 -24.88 18.76
N ASP A 495 21.35 -23.84 19.12
CA ASP A 495 19.94 -23.70 18.79
C ASP A 495 19.81 -23.02 17.41
N PRO A 496 19.25 -23.68 16.38
CA PRO A 496 19.22 -23.19 15.00
C PRO A 496 18.56 -21.81 14.82
N GLU A 497 17.64 -21.44 15.69
CA GLU A 497 16.93 -20.14 15.72
C GLU A 497 17.91 -18.97 15.86
N THR A 498 19.08 -19.21 16.48
CA THR A 498 20.12 -18.19 16.70
C THR A 498 20.92 -17.86 15.44
N LEU A 499 20.88 -18.69 14.40
CA LEU A 499 21.59 -18.46 13.12
C LEU A 499 21.11 -17.21 12.38
N TYR A 500 19.87 -16.80 12.64
CA TYR A 500 19.21 -15.70 11.95
C TYR A 500 19.29 -14.38 12.72
N ARG A 501 19.90 -14.37 13.91
CA ARG A 501 20.09 -13.15 14.71
C ARG A 501 20.96 -12.14 13.96
N THR A 502 20.60 -10.88 14.11
CA THR A 502 21.37 -9.78 13.53
C THR A 502 22.75 -9.72 14.15
N SER A 503 23.77 -9.77 13.29
CA SER A 503 25.16 -9.58 13.72
C SER A 503 25.36 -8.20 14.35
N GLY A 504 26.34 -8.06 15.23
CA GLY A 504 26.65 -6.76 15.82
C GLY A 504 26.94 -5.68 14.76
N THR A 505 27.50 -6.05 13.60
CA THR A 505 27.81 -5.14 12.48
C THR A 505 26.62 -4.81 11.57
N TYR A 506 25.47 -5.46 11.75
CA TYR A 506 24.29 -5.31 10.89
C TYR A 506 24.50 -5.74 9.42
N GLU A 507 25.53 -6.53 9.14
CA GLU A 507 25.85 -7.02 7.79
C GLU A 507 25.14 -8.36 7.46
N SER A 508 24.64 -9.05 8.50
CA SER A 508 23.95 -10.33 8.39
C SER A 508 22.83 -10.48 9.43
N GLY A 509 21.90 -11.39 9.18
CA GLY A 509 20.76 -11.74 10.06
C GLY A 509 19.46 -11.09 9.63
N ALA A 510 18.62 -10.77 10.62
CA ALA A 510 17.27 -10.20 10.49
C ALA A 510 17.28 -8.72 10.04
N GLY A 511 17.75 -8.44 8.83
CA GLY A 511 17.78 -7.09 8.27
C GLY A 511 16.57 -6.71 7.41
N PRO A 512 16.26 -5.41 7.23
CA PRO A 512 15.10 -4.93 6.47
C PRO A 512 14.99 -5.55 5.06
N ALA A 513 16.10 -5.63 4.33
CA ALA A 513 16.15 -6.20 2.98
C ALA A 513 16.20 -7.75 2.94
N ARG A 514 16.26 -8.43 4.10
CA ARG A 514 16.32 -9.90 4.16
C ARG A 514 14.94 -10.50 3.96
N MET A 515 14.66 -11.01 2.76
CA MET A 515 13.38 -11.63 2.41
C MET A 515 13.33 -13.11 2.82
N ARG A 516 12.91 -13.37 4.05
CA ARG A 516 12.77 -14.73 4.61
C ARG A 516 11.38 -14.92 5.24
N GLY A 517 10.58 -15.82 4.65
CA GLY A 517 9.16 -15.99 4.95
C GLY A 517 8.29 -15.72 3.73
N ALA A 518 7.03 -15.35 3.95
CA ALA A 518 6.04 -15.02 2.92
C ALA A 518 5.83 -13.51 2.79
N PHE A 519 5.90 -13.00 1.55
CA PHE A 519 5.77 -11.58 1.22
C PHE A 519 4.92 -11.38 -0.02
N ALA A 520 4.09 -10.33 -0.04
CA ALA A 520 3.46 -9.86 -1.26
C ALA A 520 4.34 -8.81 -1.94
N TYR A 521 4.58 -8.99 -3.22
CA TYR A 521 5.28 -8.06 -4.10
C TYR A 521 4.24 -7.38 -4.97
N VAL A 522 4.02 -6.11 -4.69
CA VAL A 522 2.92 -5.31 -5.25
C VAL A 522 3.51 -4.35 -6.27
N VAL A 523 3.20 -4.56 -7.55
CA VAL A 523 3.69 -3.73 -8.65
C VAL A 523 2.76 -2.53 -8.83
N LEU A 524 3.32 -1.34 -8.69
CA LEU A 524 2.62 -0.07 -8.82
C LEU A 524 2.69 0.45 -10.25
N GLY A 525 1.67 1.19 -10.69
CA GLY A 525 1.62 1.80 -12.02
C GLY A 525 2.77 2.78 -12.34
N THR A 526 3.56 3.19 -11.35
CA THR A 526 4.78 4.02 -11.51
C THR A 526 6.04 3.24 -11.84
N GLY A 527 5.98 1.91 -11.98
CA GLY A 527 7.18 1.09 -12.15
C GLY A 527 7.98 0.95 -10.86
N GLN A 528 7.29 0.97 -9.71
CA GLN A 528 7.84 0.62 -8.41
C GLN A 528 7.22 -0.68 -7.91
N ILE A 529 7.94 -1.42 -7.07
CA ILE A 529 7.40 -2.59 -6.36
C ILE A 529 7.40 -2.28 -4.87
N ALA A 530 6.23 -2.30 -4.25
CA ALA A 530 6.10 -2.27 -2.80
C ALA A 530 6.10 -3.68 -2.23
N VAL A 531 6.74 -3.84 -1.06
CA VAL A 531 6.77 -5.11 -0.33
C VAL A 531 5.85 -5.02 0.88
N VAL A 532 4.96 -6.01 1.01
CA VAL A 532 4.05 -6.17 2.16
C VAL A 532 4.40 -7.45 2.90
N ASP A 533 4.54 -7.36 4.22
CA ASP A 533 4.83 -8.51 5.08
C ASP A 533 3.58 -9.39 5.22
N ILE A 534 3.69 -10.69 4.98
CA ILE A 534 2.62 -11.67 5.28
C ILE A 534 3.02 -12.46 6.51
N ASP A 535 4.18 -13.12 6.42
CA ASP A 535 4.76 -13.91 7.49
C ASP A 535 6.29 -13.83 7.41
N ASP A 536 6.90 -12.94 8.18
CA ASP A 536 8.36 -12.78 8.24
C ASP A 536 8.93 -13.69 9.34
N TYR A 537 9.72 -14.69 8.95
CA TYR A 537 10.30 -15.63 9.92
C TYR A 537 11.34 -14.98 10.83
N ASP A 538 11.83 -13.79 10.48
CA ASP A 538 12.78 -13.02 11.26
C ASP A 538 12.09 -11.94 12.12
N ALA A 539 10.75 -11.85 12.10
CA ALA A 539 9.97 -10.80 12.78
C ALA A 539 10.34 -10.62 14.26
N LEU A 540 10.44 -11.70 15.04
CA LEU A 540 10.75 -11.64 16.48
C LEU A 540 12.15 -11.09 16.76
N CYS A 541 13.10 -11.25 15.84
CA CYS A 541 14.42 -10.68 15.96
C CYS A 541 14.49 -9.22 15.47
N ARG A 542 13.47 -8.73 14.75
CA ARG A 542 13.31 -7.34 14.34
C ARG A 542 12.49 -6.59 15.38
N ALA A 543 13.08 -6.42 16.54
CA ALA A 543 12.37 -5.89 17.70
C ALA A 543 13.31 -5.01 18.53
N PRO A 544 12.78 -4.29 19.53
CA PRO A 544 13.59 -3.64 20.54
C PRO A 544 14.41 -4.65 21.34
N THR A 545 15.50 -4.18 21.97
CA THR A 545 16.30 -5.02 22.88
C THR A 545 15.59 -5.33 24.19
N ARG A 546 14.46 -4.68 24.47
CA ARG A 546 13.60 -4.91 25.63
C ARG A 546 12.18 -4.51 25.27
N TYR A 547 11.20 -5.28 25.72
CA TYR A 547 9.80 -4.93 25.50
C TYR A 547 9.32 -3.86 26.46
N THR A 548 8.57 -2.90 25.91
CA THR A 548 7.86 -1.87 26.68
C THR A 548 6.59 -1.49 25.92
N TYR A 549 5.54 -1.16 26.66
CA TYR A 549 4.28 -0.73 26.05
C TYR A 549 4.45 0.55 25.20
N LEU A 550 5.47 1.37 25.50
CA LEU A 550 5.83 2.57 24.71
C LEU A 550 6.24 2.26 23.27
N TYR A 551 6.69 1.03 23.02
CA TYR A 551 7.09 0.55 21.70
C TYR A 551 6.01 -0.35 21.08
N GLY A 552 4.81 -0.43 21.68
CA GLY A 552 3.71 -1.28 21.23
C GLY A 552 3.89 -2.77 21.53
N CYS A 553 4.59 -3.12 22.63
CA CYS A 553 4.96 -4.50 22.97
C CYS A 553 4.07 -5.15 24.05
N PRO A 554 4.05 -6.51 24.17
CA PRO A 554 4.69 -7.46 23.25
C PRO A 554 4.01 -7.45 21.88
N PRO A 555 4.74 -7.72 20.78
CA PRO A 555 4.12 -7.78 19.48
C PRO A 555 3.07 -8.91 19.43
N PRO A 556 2.02 -8.79 18.61
CA PRO A 556 1.07 -9.87 18.39
C PRO A 556 1.79 -11.19 18.05
N GLY A 557 1.36 -12.29 18.70
CA GLY A 557 1.95 -13.62 18.47
C GLY A 557 3.27 -13.90 19.21
N ALA A 558 3.80 -12.96 19.99
CA ALA A 558 4.98 -13.22 20.82
C ALA A 558 4.69 -14.30 21.89
N PRO A 559 5.60 -15.26 22.09
CA PRO A 559 5.59 -16.18 23.23
C PRO A 559 5.42 -15.43 24.57
N ALA A 560 4.59 -15.98 25.46
CA ALA A 560 4.21 -15.34 26.73
C ALA A 560 5.40 -15.15 27.70
N ASP A 561 6.46 -15.92 27.54
CA ASP A 561 7.71 -15.91 28.29
C ASP A 561 8.71 -14.85 27.81
N LEU A 562 8.65 -14.44 26.54
CA LEU A 562 9.50 -13.36 26.01
C LEU A 562 9.09 -11.96 26.51
N ALA A 563 7.93 -11.83 27.17
CA ALA A 563 7.39 -10.57 27.69
C ALA A 563 8.08 -10.03 28.97
N GLY A 564 9.12 -10.70 29.46
CA GLY A 564 9.89 -10.29 30.64
C GLY A 564 10.79 -9.06 30.43
N GLU A 565 11.33 -8.49 31.52
CA GLU A 565 12.26 -7.33 31.49
C GLU A 565 13.67 -7.66 30.92
N GLU A 566 13.86 -8.85 30.36
CA GLU A 566 15.16 -9.35 29.90
C GLU A 566 15.64 -8.69 28.61
N VAL A 567 16.97 -8.66 28.43
CA VAL A 567 17.59 -8.08 27.23
C VAL A 567 17.51 -9.09 26.10
N LEU A 568 16.76 -8.74 25.07
CA LEU A 568 16.58 -9.50 23.84
C LEU A 568 17.81 -9.39 22.93
N ALA A 569 18.19 -10.50 22.30
CA ALA A 569 19.19 -10.58 21.25
C ALA A 569 18.58 -10.22 19.87
N SER A 570 17.95 -9.03 19.79
CA SER A 570 17.25 -8.50 18.62
C SER A 570 18.05 -7.39 17.90
N THR A 571 17.48 -6.82 16.84
CA THR A 571 18.06 -5.70 16.08
C THR A 571 18.17 -4.40 16.88
N GLY A 572 17.41 -4.26 17.97
CA GLY A 572 17.38 -3.05 18.79
C GLY A 572 16.63 -1.89 18.14
N GLU A 573 15.55 -2.21 17.43
CA GLU A 573 14.63 -1.22 16.88
C GLU A 573 13.80 -0.54 17.96
N ILE A 574 13.18 0.59 17.61
CA ILE A 574 12.40 1.41 18.56
C ILE A 574 10.91 1.05 18.60
N SER A 575 10.48 0.01 17.88
CA SER A 575 9.09 -0.46 17.85
C SER A 575 9.02 -1.98 17.77
N CYS A 576 8.05 -2.57 18.47
CA CYS A 576 7.68 -3.98 18.31
C CYS A 576 6.88 -4.24 17.03
N ASN A 577 6.26 -3.21 16.46
CA ASN A 577 5.41 -3.32 15.27
C ASN A 577 6.13 -2.79 14.03
N ILE A 578 7.45 -2.97 13.96
CA ILE A 578 8.18 -2.73 12.72
C ILE A 578 7.73 -3.73 11.64
N VAL A 579 7.57 -4.99 12.01
CA VAL A 579 6.94 -6.02 11.19
C VAL A 579 5.53 -6.24 11.71
N VAL A 580 4.55 -5.98 10.86
CA VAL A 580 3.14 -6.29 11.11
C VAL A 580 2.60 -6.96 9.86
N PRO A 581 1.97 -8.14 9.97
CA PRO A 581 1.32 -8.77 8.83
C PRO A 581 0.37 -7.82 8.12
N HIS A 582 0.29 -7.94 6.80
CA HIS A 582 -0.59 -7.15 5.93
C HIS A 582 -0.28 -5.65 5.95
N THR A 583 0.97 -5.27 6.21
CA THR A 583 1.40 -3.86 6.16
C THR A 583 2.68 -3.68 5.36
N PRO A 584 2.96 -2.46 4.85
CA PRO A 584 4.20 -2.19 4.14
C PRO A 584 5.41 -2.48 5.01
N ARG A 585 6.39 -3.17 4.41
CA ARG A 585 7.67 -3.50 5.04
C ARG A 585 8.58 -2.28 5.14
N SER A 586 9.34 -2.14 6.23
CA SER A 586 10.34 -1.06 6.34
C SER A 586 11.57 -1.29 5.45
N ALA A 587 12.08 -0.23 4.84
CA ALA A 587 13.33 -0.23 4.08
C ALA A 587 14.58 -0.16 4.95
N ASN A 588 14.46 0.34 6.18
CA ASN A 588 15.59 0.65 7.06
C ASN A 588 15.36 0.12 8.47
N TYR A 589 16.44 -0.08 9.23
CA TYR A 589 16.35 -0.28 10.67
C TYR A 589 15.83 0.99 11.33
N MET A 590 14.75 0.91 12.11
CA MET A 590 14.23 2.06 12.86
C MET A 590 15.02 2.25 14.15
N ARG A 591 16.29 2.65 14.03
CA ARG A 591 17.13 3.09 15.15
C ARG A 591 18.19 4.09 14.69
N THR A 592 18.73 4.83 15.64
CA THR A 592 19.89 5.69 15.41
C THR A 592 21.17 5.03 15.90
N SER A 593 22.14 4.85 15.01
CA SER A 593 23.50 4.39 15.34
C SER A 593 24.50 4.75 14.24
N GLU A 594 25.81 4.69 14.53
CA GLU A 594 26.85 4.88 13.51
C GLU A 594 26.77 3.86 12.35
N ARG A 595 26.18 2.68 12.60
CA ARG A 595 26.10 1.59 11.61
C ARG A 595 24.81 1.64 10.77
N THR A 596 23.71 2.06 11.37
CA THR A 596 22.39 2.06 10.72
C THR A 596 21.98 3.44 10.20
N GLY A 597 22.68 4.50 10.57
CA GLY A 597 22.30 5.88 10.27
C GLY A 597 21.33 6.45 11.31
N GLN A 598 20.70 7.58 10.99
CA GLN A 598 19.79 8.33 11.86
C GLN A 598 18.32 8.07 11.46
N ASN A 599 17.83 6.86 11.72
CA ASN A 599 16.50 6.42 11.26
C ASN A 599 15.47 6.28 12.40
N GLN A 600 15.77 6.75 13.61
CA GLN A 600 14.78 6.81 14.68
C GLN A 600 13.89 8.06 14.49
N PRO A 601 12.55 7.96 14.45
CA PRO A 601 11.69 9.13 14.41
C PRO A 601 11.96 10.07 15.58
N GLY A 602 11.92 11.36 15.31
CA GLY A 602 12.36 12.38 16.25
C GLY A 602 12.06 13.79 15.76
N LEU A 603 12.78 14.77 16.27
CA LEU A 603 12.67 16.17 15.87
C LEU A 603 13.91 16.63 15.09
N SER A 604 13.72 17.57 14.16
CA SER A 604 14.85 18.30 13.56
C SER A 604 15.52 19.27 14.53
N GLY A 605 14.76 19.76 15.51
CA GLY A 605 15.19 20.68 16.57
C GLY A 605 14.12 20.74 17.66
N PHE A 606 14.47 21.28 18.84
CA PHE A 606 13.50 21.44 19.93
C PHE A 606 12.38 22.42 19.56
N PRO A 607 11.18 22.27 20.16
CA PRO A 607 10.12 23.28 20.05
C PRO A 607 10.59 24.65 20.48
N LEU A 608 10.25 25.67 19.70
CA LEU A 608 10.57 27.07 19.98
C LEU A 608 9.30 27.89 20.15
N LEU A 609 9.29 28.82 21.11
CA LEU A 609 8.14 29.68 21.41
C LEU A 609 8.24 31.02 20.68
N TYR A 610 7.20 31.36 19.94
CA TYR A 610 7.07 32.62 19.22
C TYR A 610 5.85 33.39 19.72
N ASN A 611 5.95 34.72 19.69
CA ASN A 611 4.78 35.57 19.90
C ASN A 611 3.90 35.63 18.64
N ASN A 612 2.77 36.32 18.75
CA ASN A 612 1.83 36.56 17.66
C ASN A 612 2.38 37.33 16.44
N GLN A 613 3.56 37.93 16.55
CA GLN A 613 4.26 38.59 15.44
C GLN A 613 5.28 37.67 14.76
N GLY A 614 5.41 36.41 15.21
CA GLY A 614 6.42 35.46 14.73
C GLY A 614 7.82 35.78 15.23
N THR A 615 7.97 36.61 16.26
CA THR A 615 9.25 36.88 16.89
C THR A 615 9.53 35.81 17.94
N LEU A 616 10.72 35.21 17.90
CA LEU A 616 11.17 34.26 18.91
C LEU A 616 11.15 34.92 20.29
N GLN A 617 10.37 34.37 21.21
CA GLN A 617 10.27 34.85 22.59
C GLN A 617 11.30 34.15 23.47
N SER A 618 11.34 32.82 23.40
CA SER A 618 12.26 32.02 24.19
C SER A 618 12.57 30.69 23.51
N THR A 619 13.78 30.19 23.77
CA THR A 619 14.15 28.79 23.50
C THR A 619 13.72 27.88 24.65
N PHE A 620 13.70 28.41 25.88
CA PHE A 620 13.09 27.83 27.07
C PHE A 620 13.05 28.91 28.16
N ASP A 621 11.90 29.13 28.79
CA ASP A 621 11.74 30.01 29.95
C ASP A 621 10.91 29.27 31.00
N GLU A 622 11.41 29.24 32.24
CA GLU A 622 10.72 28.56 33.33
C GLU A 622 9.44 29.28 33.78
N ASP A 623 9.28 30.58 33.51
CA ASP A 623 8.09 31.36 33.83
C ASP A 623 7.09 31.47 32.65
N GLY A 624 7.50 30.98 31.47
CA GLY A 624 6.69 30.96 30.26
C GLY A 624 5.86 29.68 30.09
N PRO A 625 5.10 29.55 28.99
CA PRO A 625 4.47 28.29 28.61
C PRO A 625 5.54 27.23 28.32
N ILE A 626 5.32 25.99 28.77
CA ILE A 626 6.29 24.90 28.60
C ILE A 626 5.63 23.69 27.94
N ILE A 627 6.17 23.25 26.79
CA ILE A 627 5.90 21.90 26.28
C ILE A 627 6.79 20.90 27.02
N ARG A 628 6.17 19.87 27.61
CA ARG A 628 6.84 18.73 28.21
C ARG A 628 6.21 17.41 27.77
N ALA A 629 6.99 16.35 27.80
CA ALA A 629 6.52 15.01 27.53
C ALA A 629 5.56 14.54 28.63
N THR A 630 4.53 13.76 28.25
CA THR A 630 3.74 13.02 29.22
C THR A 630 4.57 11.89 29.82
N VAL A 631 4.46 11.70 31.13
CA VAL A 631 5.27 10.73 31.86
C VAL A 631 4.58 9.36 31.89
N PRO A 632 5.28 8.28 31.50
CA PRO A 632 4.81 6.90 31.61
C PRO A 632 4.21 6.50 32.97
N VAL A 633 3.07 5.81 32.94
CA VAL A 633 2.49 5.13 34.11
C VAL A 633 2.74 3.64 33.99
N LEU A 634 3.54 3.09 34.90
CA LEU A 634 3.88 1.67 34.89
C LEU A 634 2.74 0.82 35.47
N PRO A 635 2.32 -0.28 34.79
CA PRO A 635 1.23 -1.15 35.24
C PRO A 635 1.45 -1.81 36.61
N SER A 636 2.70 -2.00 37.03
CA SER A 636 3.08 -2.79 38.21
C SER A 636 3.45 -1.97 39.46
N GLY A 637 3.37 -0.64 39.40
CA GLY A 637 3.57 0.23 40.57
C GLY A 637 4.97 0.20 41.23
N THR A 638 6.00 -0.42 40.62
CA THR A 638 7.40 -0.34 41.09
C THR A 638 8.42 -0.15 39.96
N LYS A 639 9.46 0.65 40.28
CA LYS A 639 10.64 1.14 39.52
C LYS A 639 10.40 1.90 38.21
N GLU A 640 10.86 3.16 38.17
CA GLU A 640 10.99 4.01 36.97
C GLU A 640 11.44 3.21 35.73
N LEU A 641 10.94 3.58 34.55
CA LEU A 641 11.40 2.97 33.29
C LEU A 641 12.91 3.13 33.16
N PRO A 642 13.63 2.20 32.51
CA PRO A 642 15.01 2.43 32.13
C PRO A 642 15.14 3.74 31.33
N PRO A 643 16.08 4.65 31.67
CA PRO A 643 16.20 5.96 31.01
C PRO A 643 16.36 5.86 29.48
N GLU A 644 16.97 4.79 28.99
CA GLU A 644 17.12 4.49 27.56
C GLU A 644 15.80 4.22 26.82
N HIS A 645 14.70 3.95 27.53
CA HIS A 645 13.38 3.71 26.92
C HIS A 645 12.52 4.96 26.81
N PHE A 646 12.91 6.03 27.48
CA PHE A 646 12.19 7.30 27.47
C PHE A 646 13.07 8.37 26.85
N THR A 647 13.18 8.31 25.52
CA THR A 647 14.14 9.11 24.75
C THR A 647 13.49 9.87 23.61
N LEU A 648 14.16 10.94 23.19
CA LEU A 648 13.83 11.75 22.02
C LEU A 648 15.07 11.89 21.13
N ALA A 649 14.96 11.55 19.84
CA ALA A 649 15.99 11.88 18.87
C ALA A 649 15.81 13.35 18.42
N VAL A 650 16.85 14.18 18.53
CA VAL A 650 16.86 15.57 18.07
C VAL A 650 18.09 15.83 17.22
N GLY A 651 17.90 16.20 15.95
CA GLY A 651 19.01 16.42 15.02
C GLY A 651 19.96 15.22 14.91
N GLY A 652 19.42 14.00 15.06
CA GLY A 652 20.19 12.76 15.04
C GLY A 652 20.85 12.37 16.36
N THR A 653 20.71 13.17 17.42
CA THR A 653 21.24 12.84 18.75
C THR A 653 20.13 12.34 19.65
N ILE A 654 20.32 11.18 20.28
CA ILE A 654 19.38 10.62 21.26
C ILE A 654 19.55 11.37 22.59
N ARG A 655 18.43 11.85 23.14
CA ARG A 655 18.33 12.55 24.42
C ARG A 655 17.43 11.76 25.35
N VAL A 656 17.86 11.57 26.60
CA VAL A 656 17.04 10.97 27.65
C VAL A 656 16.09 12.03 28.20
N ILE A 657 14.82 11.68 28.33
CA ILE A 657 13.81 12.51 28.97
C ILE A 657 13.76 12.13 30.45
N ASP A 658 13.81 13.13 31.32
CA ASP A 658 13.67 12.92 32.76
C ASP A 658 12.22 12.59 33.10
N GLN A 659 11.99 11.39 33.65
CA GLN A 659 10.67 10.92 34.04
C GLN A 659 10.05 11.72 35.19
N LYS A 660 10.82 12.53 35.92
CA LYS A 660 10.29 13.37 37.00
C LYS A 660 9.74 14.70 36.49
N THR A 661 10.24 15.17 35.35
CA THR A 661 9.91 16.50 34.83
C THR A 661 9.26 16.47 33.45
N GLY A 662 9.39 15.37 32.70
CA GLY A 662 8.97 15.31 31.29
C GLY A 662 9.82 16.19 30.37
N LEU A 663 10.99 16.66 30.84
CA LEU A 663 11.89 17.52 30.09
C LEU A 663 13.20 16.78 29.77
N THR A 664 13.92 17.27 28.78
CA THR A 664 15.31 16.89 28.54
C THR A 664 16.24 18.09 28.69
N THR A 665 17.55 17.85 28.61
CA THR A 665 18.55 18.91 28.64
C THR A 665 19.44 18.88 27.41
N ASN A 666 19.90 20.05 27.00
CA ASN A 666 20.85 20.25 25.93
C ASN A 666 21.97 21.16 26.42
N ALA A 667 23.21 20.64 26.43
CA ALA A 667 24.35 21.30 27.07
C ALA A 667 24.14 21.68 28.57
N GLY A 668 23.19 21.02 29.25
CA GLY A 668 22.85 21.27 30.66
C GLY A 668 21.62 22.15 30.86
N ASP A 669 21.15 22.83 29.81
CA ASP A 669 19.97 23.70 29.87
C ASP A 669 18.70 22.90 29.56
N PRO A 670 17.59 23.12 30.29
CA PRO A 670 16.32 22.47 30.00
C PRO A 670 15.75 22.89 28.66
N GLU A 671 15.07 21.97 27.98
CA GLU A 671 14.49 22.18 26.66
C GLU A 671 13.02 21.74 26.61
N HIS A 672 12.22 22.42 25.81
CA HIS A 672 10.87 21.97 25.47
C HIS A 672 10.93 20.57 24.86
N THR A 673 10.03 19.67 25.28
CA THR A 673 10.18 18.24 24.98
C THR A 673 8.84 17.60 24.63
N VAL A 674 8.85 16.71 23.63
CA VAL A 674 7.75 15.79 23.31
C VAL A 674 8.26 14.35 23.34
N VAL A 675 7.36 13.37 23.35
CA VAL A 675 7.71 11.96 23.11
C VAL A 675 7.08 11.54 21.80
N MET A 676 7.88 10.97 20.92
CA MET A 676 7.38 10.38 19.68
C MET A 676 6.63 9.08 19.99
N ASN A 677 5.52 8.85 19.30
CA ASN A 677 4.78 7.59 19.40
C ASN A 677 5.44 6.56 18.49
N PHE A 678 5.84 5.44 19.08
CA PHE A 678 6.59 4.38 18.43
C PHE A 678 5.80 3.07 18.36
N GLU A 679 4.55 3.04 18.81
CA GLU A 679 3.71 1.86 18.79
C GLU A 679 3.47 1.36 17.37
N ASP A 680 3.29 2.25 16.38
CA ASP A 680 3.38 1.93 14.95
C ASP A 680 4.21 2.99 14.22
N PRO A 681 5.41 2.63 13.73
CA PRO A 681 6.30 3.59 13.08
C PRO A 681 5.74 4.11 11.74
N ARG A 682 4.73 3.46 11.14
CA ARG A 682 4.11 3.90 9.86
C ARG A 682 3.44 5.26 9.97
N ALA A 683 3.02 5.67 11.17
CA ALA A 683 2.55 7.03 11.44
C ALA A 683 3.65 8.07 11.16
N GLN A 684 4.93 7.69 11.23
CA GLN A 684 6.10 8.55 11.04
C GLN A 684 6.69 8.44 9.62
N SER A 685 5.85 8.27 8.61
CA SER A 685 6.29 8.10 7.21
C SER A 685 6.69 9.41 6.52
N ALA A 686 6.23 10.56 7.03
CA ALA A 686 6.53 11.87 6.48
C ALA A 686 7.08 12.83 7.55
N SER A 687 8.15 13.54 7.19
CA SER A 687 8.60 14.71 7.97
C SER A 687 7.61 15.84 7.77
N GLN A 688 7.25 16.51 8.86
CA GLN A 688 6.32 17.63 8.79
C GLN A 688 6.57 18.64 9.90
N THR A 689 6.19 19.88 9.65
CA THR A 689 6.26 20.97 10.61
C THR A 689 4.95 21.04 11.38
N PHE A 690 5.03 21.03 12.70
CA PHE A 690 3.89 21.27 13.59
C PHE A 690 3.95 22.71 14.12
N THR A 691 2.79 23.36 14.09
CA THR A 691 2.56 24.65 14.75
C THR A 691 1.49 24.46 15.80
N ILE A 692 1.80 24.81 17.05
CA ILE A 692 0.89 24.68 18.19
C ILE A 692 0.54 26.07 18.68
N THR A 693 -0.68 26.54 18.45
CA THR A 693 -1.06 27.94 18.63
C THR A 693 -2.13 28.11 19.70
N TYR A 694 -1.86 28.98 20.69
CA TYR A 694 -2.82 29.33 21.74
C TYR A 694 -3.96 30.18 21.16
N GLU A 695 -5.18 29.73 21.40
CA GLU A 695 -6.41 30.22 20.77
C GLU A 695 -6.29 30.37 19.24
N GLY A 696 -5.56 29.45 18.61
CA GLY A 696 -5.32 29.47 17.16
C GLY A 696 -6.58 29.31 16.34
N ALA A 697 -6.55 29.86 15.12
CA ALA A 697 -7.61 29.67 14.14
C ALA A 697 -7.59 28.23 13.59
N LEU A 698 -8.77 27.61 13.53
CA LEU A 698 -8.94 26.31 12.87
C LEU A 698 -8.72 26.47 11.36
N PRO A 699 -7.95 25.57 10.71
CA PRO A 699 -7.79 25.57 9.27
C PRO A 699 -9.13 25.43 8.53
N GLY A 700 -9.18 25.85 7.26
CA GLY A 700 -10.35 25.63 6.39
C GLY A 700 -11.44 26.69 6.47
N PHE A 701 -11.35 27.68 7.36
CA PHE A 701 -12.32 28.80 7.44
C PHE A 701 -11.84 30.10 6.81
N ALA A 702 -10.52 30.27 6.64
CA ALA A 702 -9.96 31.48 6.05
C ALA A 702 -10.53 31.73 4.64
N GLY A 703 -11.05 32.95 4.43
CA GLY A 703 -11.66 33.36 3.16
C GLY A 703 -13.11 32.90 2.95
N LYS A 704 -13.71 32.16 3.91
CA LYS A 704 -15.14 31.86 3.89
C LYS A 704 -15.95 33.05 4.41
N ALA A 705 -17.21 33.12 3.99
CA ALA A 705 -18.17 34.10 4.45
C ALA A 705 -19.49 33.42 4.80
N GLY A 706 -20.15 33.88 5.86
CA GLY A 706 -21.38 33.30 6.38
C GLY A 706 -22.39 34.39 6.69
N ARG A 707 -23.67 34.00 6.72
CA ARG A 707 -24.75 34.90 7.10
C ARG A 707 -24.83 34.97 8.62
N LEU A 708 -24.48 36.12 9.18
CA LEU A 708 -24.60 36.49 10.58
C LEU A 708 -25.98 37.09 10.85
N ASP A 709 -26.67 36.56 11.85
CA ASP A 709 -27.98 37.03 12.32
C ASP A 709 -28.01 36.93 13.85
N LEU A 710 -27.82 38.05 14.52
CA LEU A 710 -27.79 38.17 15.98
C LEU A 710 -29.08 38.76 16.57
N THR A 711 -29.88 39.50 15.79
CA THR A 711 -31.12 40.16 16.28
C THR A 711 -32.39 39.76 15.55
N GLY A 712 -32.30 39.14 14.36
CA GLY A 712 -33.45 38.81 13.50
C GLY A 712 -34.15 37.50 13.84
N GLY A 713 -33.48 36.59 14.56
CA GLY A 713 -33.98 35.27 14.94
C GLY A 713 -34.23 35.08 16.45
N PRO A 714 -34.84 33.95 16.85
CA PRO A 714 -35.00 33.58 18.26
C PRO A 714 -33.66 33.19 18.92
N THR A 715 -32.66 32.81 18.12
CA THR A 715 -31.30 32.49 18.53
C THR A 715 -30.31 33.21 17.61
N PRO A 716 -29.23 33.82 18.16
CA PRO A 716 -28.14 34.35 17.36
C PRO A 716 -27.45 33.23 16.58
N THR A 717 -27.18 33.43 15.30
CA THR A 717 -26.62 32.40 14.42
C THR A 717 -25.60 32.93 13.41
N LEU A 718 -24.70 32.05 12.99
CA LEU A 718 -23.91 32.18 11.77
C LEU A 718 -24.18 30.95 10.90
N SER A 719 -24.60 31.15 9.64
CA SER A 719 -24.93 30.05 8.72
C SER A 719 -24.06 30.05 7.47
N ASP A 720 -23.52 28.87 7.15
CA ASP A 720 -22.82 28.57 5.89
C ASP A 720 -22.74 27.03 5.71
N ALA A 721 -23.56 26.48 4.82
CA ALA A 721 -23.59 25.04 4.55
C ALA A 721 -22.27 24.52 3.93
N ALA A 722 -21.53 25.37 3.22
CA ALA A 722 -20.25 24.99 2.61
C ALA A 722 -19.11 24.93 3.64
N SER A 723 -19.30 25.53 4.81
CA SER A 723 -18.28 25.53 5.86
C SER A 723 -18.07 24.16 6.50
N ARG A 724 -19.12 23.33 6.57
CA ARG A 724 -19.07 21.96 7.10
C ARG A 724 -18.43 21.92 8.49
N PHE A 725 -18.99 22.65 9.45
CA PHE A 725 -18.31 22.97 10.71
C PHE A 725 -17.90 21.74 11.54
N CYS A 726 -18.72 20.68 11.61
CA CYS A 726 -18.33 19.47 12.34
C CYS A 726 -17.15 18.76 11.66
N ASP A 727 -17.14 18.69 10.33
CA ASP A 727 -16.04 18.10 9.53
C ASP A 727 -14.75 18.94 9.54
N GLN A 728 -14.78 20.13 10.15
CA GLN A 728 -13.61 20.97 10.40
C GLN A 728 -13.22 21.01 11.89
N GLY A 729 -13.90 20.22 12.73
CA GLY A 729 -13.52 20.02 14.12
C GLY A 729 -14.06 21.04 15.12
N VAL A 730 -15.14 21.76 14.80
CA VAL A 730 -15.72 22.79 15.67
C VAL A 730 -16.49 22.19 16.85
N LEU A 731 -16.23 22.69 18.06
CA LEU A 731 -16.90 22.31 19.31
C LEU A 731 -17.42 23.55 20.06
N GLY A 732 -18.73 23.60 20.27
CA GLY A 732 -19.39 24.66 21.05
C GLY A 732 -19.33 24.41 22.56
N GLU A 733 -19.89 25.35 23.33
CA GLU A 733 -19.98 25.31 24.80
C GLU A 733 -20.65 24.03 25.31
N ARG A 734 -21.79 23.62 24.72
CA ARG A 734 -22.50 22.42 25.16
C ARG A 734 -21.67 21.14 24.99
N ALA A 735 -20.94 21.02 23.89
CA ALA A 735 -20.05 19.87 23.65
C ALA A 735 -18.94 19.79 24.73
N TRP A 736 -18.36 20.94 25.11
CA TRP A 736 -17.37 20.98 26.18
C TRP A 736 -17.94 20.68 27.56
N GLU A 737 -19.16 21.12 27.84
CA GLU A 737 -19.84 20.79 29.10
C GLU A 737 -20.05 19.28 29.24
N GLU A 738 -20.48 18.59 28.18
CA GLU A 738 -20.62 17.14 28.13
C GLU A 738 -19.26 16.43 28.35
N ILE A 739 -18.21 16.87 27.65
CA ILE A 739 -16.84 16.35 27.80
C ILE A 739 -16.38 16.47 29.26
N LEU A 740 -16.37 17.68 29.81
CA LEU A 740 -15.91 17.94 31.18
C LEU A 740 -16.75 17.21 32.24
N SER A 741 -18.06 17.08 32.02
CA SER A 741 -18.94 16.34 32.93
C SER A 741 -18.60 14.84 32.93
N SER A 742 -18.31 14.26 31.75
CA SER A 742 -17.89 12.86 31.64
C SER A 742 -16.54 12.58 32.31
N GLU A 743 -15.68 13.58 32.36
CA GLU A 743 -14.39 13.57 33.04
C GLU A 743 -14.51 13.76 34.57
N GLY A 744 -15.71 14.05 35.08
CA GLY A 744 -15.98 14.26 36.49
C GLY A 744 -15.67 15.68 37.00
N ASP A 745 -15.59 16.68 36.12
CA ASP A 745 -15.35 18.07 36.53
C ASP A 745 -16.59 18.70 37.17
N ALA A 746 -16.49 19.04 38.46
CA ALA A 746 -17.58 19.66 39.22
C ALA A 746 -17.97 21.07 38.72
N ASN A 747 -17.13 21.72 37.91
CA ASN A 747 -17.35 23.05 37.34
C ASN A 747 -17.47 23.02 35.81
N ALA A 748 -17.93 21.90 35.24
CA ALA A 748 -18.02 21.67 33.79
C ALA A 748 -18.62 22.86 33.02
N ALA A 749 -19.81 23.34 33.39
CA ALA A 749 -20.47 24.45 32.70
C ALA A 749 -19.65 25.76 32.68
N ALA A 750 -19.01 26.11 33.80
CA ALA A 750 -18.23 27.35 33.88
C ALA A 750 -16.95 27.28 33.03
N LYS A 751 -16.28 26.12 33.02
CA LYS A 751 -15.07 25.88 32.21
C LYS A 751 -15.39 25.71 30.73
N ALA A 752 -16.54 25.11 30.41
CA ALA A 752 -16.99 24.93 29.03
C ALA A 752 -17.06 26.27 28.28
N LYS A 753 -17.55 27.32 28.93
CA LYS A 753 -17.62 28.67 28.36
C LYS A 753 -16.26 29.24 27.94
N SER A 754 -15.19 28.95 28.69
CA SER A 754 -13.83 29.37 28.34
C SER A 754 -13.17 28.48 27.27
N LEU A 755 -13.60 27.22 27.18
CA LEU A 755 -13.05 26.23 26.25
C LEU A 755 -13.79 26.19 24.90
N ALA A 756 -15.02 26.70 24.85
CA ALA A 756 -15.83 26.77 23.65
C ALA A 756 -15.11 27.47 22.50
N ASP A 757 -15.23 26.93 21.30
CA ASP A 757 -14.78 27.63 20.11
C ASP A 757 -15.56 28.93 19.93
N TYR A 758 -14.97 29.87 19.20
CA TYR A 758 -15.59 31.16 18.94
C TYR A 758 -15.40 31.59 17.49
N VAL A 759 -16.38 32.33 16.99
CA VAL A 759 -16.32 33.00 15.70
C VAL A 759 -15.54 34.29 15.87
N GLN A 760 -14.51 34.49 15.06
CA GLN A 760 -13.84 35.78 14.91
C GLN A 760 -14.30 36.41 13.59
N ILE A 761 -14.94 37.57 13.66
CA ILE A 761 -15.33 38.33 12.46
C ILE A 761 -14.06 38.84 11.76
N ALA A 762 -13.83 38.39 10.55
CA ALA A 762 -12.67 38.73 9.71
C ALA A 762 -12.98 39.85 8.69
N SER A 763 -14.22 40.29 8.60
CA SER A 763 -14.61 41.40 7.70
C SER A 763 -14.07 42.73 8.18
N ASN A 764 -13.72 43.63 7.27
CA ASN A 764 -13.50 45.03 7.64
C ASN A 764 -14.84 45.70 7.95
N ILE A 765 -14.81 46.69 8.85
CA ILE A 765 -15.93 47.62 9.01
C ILE A 765 -16.00 48.50 7.75
N PRO A 766 -17.18 49.03 7.37
CA PRO A 766 -17.29 49.96 6.24
C PRO A 766 -16.34 51.17 6.38
N ASP A 767 -15.84 51.68 5.27
CA ASP A 767 -14.95 52.84 5.25
C ASP A 767 -15.64 54.09 5.81
N GLU A 768 -14.89 55.06 6.33
CA GLU A 768 -15.46 56.23 7.02
C GLU A 768 -16.41 57.06 6.14
N ASP A 769 -16.22 57.04 4.82
CA ASP A 769 -17.03 57.74 3.83
C ASP A 769 -18.15 56.88 3.21
N ASP A 770 -18.36 55.65 3.69
CA ASP A 770 -19.41 54.75 3.20
C ASP A 770 -20.82 55.31 3.48
N ILE A 771 -21.72 55.17 2.50
CA ILE A 771 -23.12 55.57 2.61
C ILE A 771 -23.84 54.87 3.78
N HIS A 772 -23.35 53.69 4.17
CA HIS A 772 -23.77 52.91 5.33
C HIS A 772 -24.00 53.77 6.56
N TRP A 773 -23.06 54.66 6.90
CA TRP A 773 -23.11 55.51 8.11
C TRP A 773 -24.19 56.60 8.08
N THR A 774 -24.79 56.84 6.91
CA THR A 774 -25.84 57.83 6.70
C THR A 774 -27.21 57.20 6.41
N SER A 775 -27.28 55.87 6.37
CA SER A 775 -28.52 55.14 6.12
C SER A 775 -29.47 55.21 7.33
N PRO A 776 -30.80 55.21 7.12
CA PRO A 776 -31.76 55.20 8.22
C PRO A 776 -31.62 53.99 9.17
N GLU A 777 -31.03 52.90 8.69
CA GLU A 777 -30.85 51.63 9.42
C GLU A 777 -29.71 51.70 10.45
N THR A 778 -28.71 52.55 10.22
CA THR A 778 -27.54 52.71 11.11
C THR A 778 -27.54 54.03 11.86
N GLN A 779 -28.32 55.01 11.39
CA GLN A 779 -28.38 56.35 11.94
C GLN A 779 -28.90 56.34 13.38
N GLY A 780 -27.99 56.54 14.34
CA GLY A 780 -28.28 56.52 15.78
C GLY A 780 -28.08 55.16 16.46
N VAL A 781 -27.66 54.13 15.71
CA VAL A 781 -27.34 52.78 16.24
C VAL A 781 -25.82 52.63 16.45
N CYS A 782 -25.00 52.97 15.46
CA CYS A 782 -23.55 52.93 15.56
C CYS A 782 -22.87 54.05 14.75
N THR A 783 -21.56 54.25 14.97
CA THR A 783 -20.73 55.20 14.22
C THR A 783 -19.41 54.54 13.82
N TYR A 784 -18.77 55.03 12.75
CA TYR A 784 -17.45 54.55 12.32
C TYR A 784 -16.43 54.53 13.47
N GLN A 785 -16.35 55.61 14.25
CA GLN A 785 -15.41 55.70 15.38
C GLN A 785 -15.73 54.69 16.49
N GLN A 786 -17.02 54.48 16.78
CA GLN A 786 -17.44 53.46 17.74
C GLN A 786 -17.03 52.06 17.24
N CYS A 787 -17.38 51.70 16.01
CA CYS A 787 -17.01 50.42 15.40
C CYS A 787 -15.49 50.20 15.38
N LYS A 788 -14.72 51.21 14.96
CA LYS A 788 -13.25 51.16 14.94
C LYS A 788 -12.67 50.97 16.34
N SER A 789 -13.22 51.65 17.34
CA SER A 789 -12.73 51.55 18.72
C SER A 789 -13.09 50.21 19.37
N THR A 790 -14.25 49.64 19.06
CA THR A 790 -14.68 48.36 19.64
C THR A 790 -14.03 47.16 18.95
N PHE A 791 -13.98 47.17 17.61
CA PHE A 791 -13.63 45.99 16.83
C PHE A 791 -12.22 46.03 16.23
N GLY A 792 -11.64 47.22 16.01
CA GLY A 792 -10.37 47.36 15.29
C GLY A 792 -10.46 46.95 13.81
N PRO A 793 -9.36 47.04 13.05
CA PRO A 793 -9.29 46.56 11.67
C PRO A 793 -9.23 45.01 11.62
N ALA A 794 -9.49 44.40 10.46
CA ALA A 794 -9.45 42.95 10.32
C ALA A 794 -8.05 42.34 10.57
N GLU A 795 -6.99 43.10 10.30
CA GLU A 795 -5.60 42.67 10.49
C GLU A 795 -5.15 42.71 11.96
N LEU A 796 -5.83 43.49 12.80
CA LEU A 796 -5.58 43.59 14.25
C LEU A 796 -6.93 43.54 14.99
N PRO A 797 -7.61 42.39 14.96
CA PRO A 797 -8.95 42.25 15.50
C PRO A 797 -8.91 42.40 17.03
N ARG A 798 -9.88 43.14 17.58
CA ARG A 798 -10.12 43.22 19.03
C ARG A 798 -11.14 42.15 19.46
N GLU A 799 -11.15 41.83 20.76
CA GLU A 799 -12.06 40.82 21.33
C GLU A 799 -13.55 41.11 21.11
N GLY A 800 -13.93 42.35 20.81
CA GLY A 800 -15.29 42.67 20.38
C GLY A 800 -15.74 41.83 19.18
N ARG A 801 -14.82 41.42 18.29
CA ARG A 801 -15.09 40.60 17.09
C ARG A 801 -15.30 39.12 17.39
N ASP A 802 -15.04 38.69 18.62
CA ASP A 802 -15.07 37.29 19.01
C ASP A 802 -16.41 36.96 19.67
N ILE A 803 -17.13 36.00 19.13
CA ILE A 803 -18.46 35.58 19.60
C ILE A 803 -18.40 34.09 19.93
N SER A 804 -18.68 33.74 21.19
CA SER A 804 -18.66 32.34 21.64
C SER A 804 -19.70 31.50 20.90
N ILE A 805 -19.34 30.26 20.57
CA ILE A 805 -20.25 29.28 19.97
C ILE A 805 -20.90 28.49 21.10
N LEU A 806 -22.22 28.59 21.22
CA LEU A 806 -22.99 27.81 22.21
C LEU A 806 -23.17 26.37 21.74
N GLU A 807 -23.51 26.20 20.46
CA GLU A 807 -23.72 24.91 19.81
C GLU A 807 -23.31 24.99 18.34
N ALA A 808 -22.73 23.90 17.82
CA ALA A 808 -22.28 23.84 16.44
C ALA A 808 -23.03 22.74 15.68
N TYR A 809 -23.35 23.00 14.42
CA TYR A 809 -23.95 22.06 13.48
C TYR A 809 -23.17 22.05 12.17
N GLN A 810 -23.43 21.07 11.32
CA GLN A 810 -22.76 20.95 10.02
C GLN A 810 -22.87 22.22 9.15
N ASP A 811 -24.02 22.90 9.20
CA ASP A 811 -24.40 23.99 8.31
C ASP A 811 -24.51 25.37 8.98
N ARG A 812 -24.48 25.42 10.33
CA ARG A 812 -24.64 26.64 11.11
C ARG A 812 -24.04 26.55 12.50
N LEU A 813 -23.88 27.70 13.14
CA LEU A 813 -23.46 27.88 14.52
C LEU A 813 -24.53 28.65 15.30
N GLU A 814 -24.85 28.21 16.50
CA GLU A 814 -25.60 28.99 17.50
C GLU A 814 -24.61 29.81 18.32
N LEU A 815 -24.83 31.12 18.39
CA LEU A 815 -23.90 32.07 18.95
C LEU A 815 -24.38 32.61 20.30
N GLY A 816 -23.42 32.89 21.17
CA GLY A 816 -23.62 33.52 22.47
C GLY A 816 -23.27 35.01 22.45
N GLY A 817 -22.79 35.52 23.58
CA GLY A 817 -22.33 36.90 23.69
C GLY A 817 -20.93 37.12 23.10
N SER A 818 -20.63 38.37 22.75
CA SER A 818 -19.26 38.78 22.41
C SER A 818 -18.35 38.66 23.63
N ARG A 819 -17.15 38.11 23.45
CA ARG A 819 -16.14 37.98 24.51
C ARG A 819 -15.63 39.35 24.96
N GLY A 820 -15.55 40.31 24.03
CA GLY A 820 -15.24 41.72 24.34
C GLY A 820 -16.42 42.54 24.86
N GLY A 821 -17.59 41.92 25.11
CA GLY A 821 -18.77 42.59 25.67
C GLY A 821 -19.52 43.51 24.69
N ALA A 822 -19.29 43.41 23.38
CA ALA A 822 -20.04 44.16 22.38
C ALA A 822 -21.51 43.67 22.30
N SER A 823 -22.47 44.60 22.17
CA SER A 823 -23.88 44.23 22.06
C SER A 823 -24.20 43.68 20.65
N PRO A 824 -25.16 42.75 20.51
CA PRO A 824 -25.60 42.22 19.23
C PRO A 824 -25.93 43.29 18.18
N GLU A 825 -26.64 44.34 18.59
CA GLU A 825 -27.06 45.44 17.71
C GLU A 825 -25.85 46.24 17.20
N LEU A 826 -24.83 46.42 18.05
CA LEU A 826 -23.60 47.10 17.66
C LEU A 826 -22.81 46.24 16.65
N ILE A 827 -22.77 44.92 16.85
CA ILE A 827 -22.05 44.01 15.94
C ILE A 827 -22.70 44.03 14.55
N GLU A 828 -24.02 43.84 14.45
CA GLU A 828 -24.72 43.86 13.16
C GLU A 828 -24.68 45.23 12.47
N CYS A 829 -24.66 46.31 13.25
CA CYS A 829 -24.52 47.65 12.69
C CYS A 829 -23.11 47.88 12.11
N CYS A 830 -22.05 47.35 12.76
CA CYS A 830 -20.68 47.49 12.28
C CYS A 830 -20.28 46.46 11.22
N PHE A 831 -20.95 45.31 11.18
CA PHE A 831 -20.74 44.23 10.24
C PHE A 831 -22.09 43.80 9.66
N PRO A 832 -22.40 44.19 8.41
CA PRO A 832 -23.64 43.79 7.77
C PRO A 832 -23.74 42.26 7.67
N THR A 833 -24.96 41.75 7.45
CA THR A 833 -25.35 40.33 7.59
C THR A 833 -24.46 39.30 6.91
N LEU A 834 -23.70 39.61 5.86
CA LEU A 834 -22.72 38.69 5.28
C LEU A 834 -21.32 39.07 5.76
N VAL A 835 -20.70 38.19 6.56
CA VAL A 835 -19.37 38.44 7.12
C VAL A 835 -18.39 37.34 6.73
N GLY A 836 -17.19 37.72 6.31
CA GLY A 836 -16.02 36.87 6.40
C GLY A 836 -15.70 36.55 7.86
N PHE A 837 -15.34 35.30 8.14
CA PHE A 837 -15.10 34.82 9.50
C PHE A 837 -13.98 33.77 9.58
N ASN A 838 -13.44 33.60 10.78
CA ASN A 838 -12.62 32.45 11.17
C ASN A 838 -13.25 31.79 12.39
N ILE A 839 -12.97 30.49 12.59
CA ILE A 839 -13.28 29.80 13.84
C ILE A 839 -11.99 29.60 14.62
N ARG A 840 -12.01 29.83 15.93
CA ARG A 840 -10.83 29.77 16.79
C ARG A 840 -11.13 28.93 18.02
N VAL A 841 -10.13 28.22 18.52
CA VAL A 841 -10.27 27.44 19.76
C VAL A 841 -10.28 28.37 20.97
N GLY A 842 -11.17 28.14 21.94
CA GLY A 842 -11.23 28.93 23.18
C GLY A 842 -10.31 28.36 24.27
N GLY A 843 -9.47 29.20 24.88
CA GLY A 843 -8.68 28.83 26.06
C GLY A 843 -7.78 27.59 25.92
N GLN A 844 -7.42 27.23 24.69
CA GLN A 844 -6.74 25.97 24.35
C GLN A 844 -5.66 26.20 23.31
N TRP A 845 -4.82 25.19 23.12
CA TRP A 845 -3.86 25.16 22.03
C TRP A 845 -4.37 24.29 20.88
N SER A 846 -4.27 24.82 19.67
CA SER A 846 -4.53 24.09 18.43
C SER A 846 -3.22 23.53 17.88
N VAL A 847 -3.17 22.24 17.56
CA VAL A 847 -2.00 21.52 17.01
C VAL A 847 -2.27 21.23 15.54
N VAL A 848 -1.46 21.83 14.67
CA VAL A 848 -1.63 21.70 13.22
C VAL A 848 -0.32 21.27 12.59
N GLY A 849 -0.33 20.13 11.89
CA GLY A 849 0.77 19.70 11.02
C GLY A 849 0.62 20.28 9.62
N ASN A 850 1.72 20.67 8.98
CA ASN A 850 1.65 21.20 7.60
C ASN A 850 1.29 20.12 6.56
N ALA A 851 1.50 18.84 6.87
CA ALA A 851 1.09 17.71 6.03
C ALA A 851 -0.19 17.04 6.55
N SER A 852 -0.30 16.81 7.87
CA SER A 852 -1.46 16.15 8.47
C SER A 852 -2.66 17.07 8.73
N GLY A 853 -2.49 18.39 8.65
CA GLY A 853 -3.53 19.36 9.00
C GLY A 853 -3.87 19.36 10.49
N PHE A 854 -5.08 19.86 10.80
CA PHE A 854 -5.68 19.81 12.13
C PHE A 854 -6.42 18.49 12.30
N LEU A 855 -5.88 17.59 13.14
CA LEU A 855 -6.50 16.29 13.38
C LEU A 855 -7.69 16.45 14.34
N HIS A 856 -8.84 15.91 13.97
CA HIS A 856 -10.01 15.83 14.85
C HIS A 856 -10.86 14.61 14.54
N HIS A 857 -11.68 14.21 15.50
CA HIS A 857 -12.68 13.15 15.34
C HIS A 857 -14.10 13.65 15.61
N VAL A 858 -14.31 14.97 15.50
CA VAL A 858 -15.64 15.57 15.57
C VAL A 858 -16.49 15.13 14.36
N ILE A 859 -17.73 14.72 14.63
CA ILE A 859 -18.74 14.34 13.65
C ILE A 859 -20.07 15.01 14.01
N ALA A 860 -20.97 15.14 13.03
CA ALA A 860 -22.34 15.54 13.28
C ALA A 860 -23.11 14.37 13.92
N ALA A 861 -23.84 14.61 15.01
CA ALA A 861 -24.64 13.60 15.68
C ALA A 861 -25.69 13.03 14.69
N PRO A 862 -25.70 11.70 14.43
CA PRO A 862 -26.57 11.11 13.42
C PRO A 862 -28.03 10.97 13.90
N GLU A 863 -28.25 11.04 15.20
CA GLU A 863 -29.55 11.00 15.85
C GLU A 863 -29.51 11.83 17.14
N SER A 864 -30.67 12.18 17.69
CA SER A 864 -30.74 12.83 19.00
C SER A 864 -30.54 11.80 20.11
N VAL A 865 -29.54 12.00 20.98
CA VAL A 865 -29.24 11.10 22.11
C VAL A 865 -29.11 11.91 23.40
N GLY A 866 -29.95 11.61 24.39
CA GLY A 866 -29.99 12.41 25.63
C GLY A 866 -30.31 13.88 25.34
N ASP A 867 -29.44 14.78 25.78
CA ASP A 867 -29.54 16.22 25.53
C ASP A 867 -28.83 16.67 24.24
N THR A 868 -28.14 15.77 23.54
CA THR A 868 -27.44 16.07 22.28
C THR A 868 -28.44 16.09 21.11
N PRO A 869 -28.64 17.24 20.42
CA PRO A 869 -29.55 17.32 19.29
C PRO A 869 -29.01 16.66 18.02
N LEU A 870 -29.90 16.18 17.15
CA LEU A 870 -29.56 15.74 15.78
C LEU A 870 -28.70 16.79 15.06
N GLY A 871 -27.60 16.35 14.47
CA GLY A 871 -26.67 17.15 13.68
C GLY A 871 -25.69 18.01 14.48
N ALA A 872 -25.77 18.00 15.82
CA ALA A 872 -24.84 18.74 16.67
C ALA A 872 -23.42 18.16 16.57
N CYS A 873 -22.40 19.01 16.57
CA CYS A 873 -21.02 18.57 16.46
C CYS A 873 -20.53 17.99 17.80
N ARG A 874 -20.08 16.73 17.80
CA ARG A 874 -19.53 16.03 18.96
C ARG A 874 -18.36 15.15 18.57
N ASN A 875 -17.52 14.81 19.52
CA ASN A 875 -16.47 13.81 19.29
C ASN A 875 -17.10 12.46 18.91
N SER A 876 -16.48 11.74 17.98
CA SER A 876 -16.87 10.37 17.64
C SER A 876 -16.45 9.39 18.74
N CYS A 877 -17.32 8.42 19.06
CA CYS A 877 -16.96 7.28 19.92
C CYS A 877 -16.19 6.18 19.18
N ASP A 878 -15.84 6.39 17.91
CA ASP A 878 -15.05 5.44 17.13
C ASP A 878 -13.62 5.35 17.68
N PRO A 879 -13.22 4.20 18.27
CA PRO A 879 -11.89 4.05 18.83
C PRO A 879 -10.78 4.22 17.79
N THR A 880 -11.06 3.91 16.52
CA THR A 880 -10.08 4.06 15.42
C THR A 880 -9.71 5.52 15.17
N ARG A 881 -10.58 6.46 15.58
CA ARG A 881 -10.39 7.90 15.43
C ARG A 881 -9.91 8.58 16.71
N ALA A 882 -9.75 7.86 17.82
CA ALA A 882 -9.45 8.44 19.13
C ALA A 882 -8.15 9.25 19.16
N ARG A 883 -7.16 8.90 18.33
CA ARG A 883 -5.89 9.64 18.20
C ARG A 883 -5.96 10.80 17.20
N LEU A 884 -7.06 11.01 16.48
CA LEU A 884 -7.25 12.22 15.68
C LEU A 884 -7.58 13.38 16.63
N ASN A 885 -6.55 13.87 17.32
CA ASN A 885 -6.64 14.96 18.27
C ASN A 885 -5.67 16.08 17.89
N GLY A 886 -6.20 17.29 17.84
CA GLY A 886 -5.49 18.52 17.51
C GLY A 886 -5.64 19.58 18.61
N ARG A 887 -6.18 19.22 19.79
CA ARG A 887 -6.46 20.18 20.87
C ARG A 887 -5.71 19.80 22.14
N VAL A 888 -5.05 20.77 22.75
CA VAL A 888 -4.41 20.62 24.06
C VAL A 888 -5.02 21.60 25.05
N ARG A 889 -5.51 21.08 26.17
CA ARG A 889 -5.82 21.87 27.36
C ARG A 889 -4.55 22.01 28.18
N ALA A 890 -4.23 23.23 28.57
CA ALA A 890 -3.04 23.46 29.35
C ALA A 890 -3.21 22.91 30.78
N ALA A 891 -2.11 22.40 31.33
CA ALA A 891 -1.99 22.07 32.73
C ALA A 891 -1.51 23.27 33.52
N PRO A 892 -1.86 23.37 34.82
CA PRO A 892 -1.28 24.36 35.71
C PRO A 892 0.24 24.44 35.62
N HIS A 893 0.76 25.64 35.87
CA HIS A 893 2.19 25.91 35.84
C HIS A 893 2.99 24.90 36.70
N GLY A 894 4.06 24.34 36.13
CA GLY A 894 4.96 23.38 36.79
C GLY A 894 4.41 21.94 36.95
N GLU A 895 3.13 21.69 36.66
CA GLU A 895 2.52 20.37 36.84
C GLU A 895 3.06 19.34 35.85
N VAL A 896 3.36 18.13 36.35
CA VAL A 896 3.84 17.01 35.54
C VAL A 896 2.65 16.12 35.21
N VAL A 897 2.34 16.00 33.91
CA VAL A 897 1.20 15.24 33.41
C VAL A 897 1.66 13.83 33.02
N LYS A 898 0.90 12.82 33.42
CA LYS A 898 1.19 11.41 33.13
C LYS A 898 0.41 10.91 31.92
N ASP A 899 0.87 9.81 31.33
CA ASP A 899 0.13 9.10 30.30
C ASP A 899 -1.26 8.69 30.82
N GLY A 900 -2.31 9.01 30.07
CA GLY A 900 -3.69 8.72 30.43
C GLY A 900 -4.37 9.76 31.31
N ASP A 901 -3.66 10.78 31.79
CA ASP A 901 -4.28 11.91 32.47
C ASP A 901 -5.15 12.73 31.49
N LEU A 902 -6.19 13.41 32.00
CA LEU A 902 -7.15 14.18 31.19
C LEU A 902 -6.52 15.35 30.40
N LEU A 903 -5.35 15.81 30.84
CA LEU A 903 -4.59 16.90 30.20
C LEU A 903 -3.43 16.36 29.33
N ALA A 904 -3.28 15.04 29.24
CA ALA A 904 -2.32 14.42 28.34
C ALA A 904 -2.82 14.55 26.90
N PHE A 905 -1.98 15.13 26.04
CA PHE A 905 -2.23 15.13 24.61
C PHE A 905 -1.57 13.92 23.97
N ILE A 906 -2.30 13.25 23.10
CA ILE A 906 -1.79 12.19 22.24
C ILE A 906 -2.42 12.32 20.85
N ASN A 907 -1.59 12.24 19.82
CA ASN A 907 -2.00 12.04 18.43
C ASN A 907 -1.21 10.86 17.82
N PRO A 908 -1.27 10.55 16.51
CA PRO A 908 -0.50 9.43 15.95
C PRO A 908 1.01 9.64 16.01
N PHE A 909 1.47 10.89 16.08
CA PHE A 909 2.88 11.26 15.91
C PHE A 909 3.63 11.38 17.25
N PHE A 910 3.01 12.00 18.23
CA PHE A 910 3.66 12.28 19.51
C PHE A 910 2.64 12.51 20.61
N ARG A 911 3.17 12.56 21.83
CA ARG A 911 2.44 12.89 23.06
C ARG A 911 3.20 13.92 23.88
N MET A 912 2.45 14.78 24.55
CA MET A 912 2.97 15.91 25.32
C MET A 912 1.88 16.47 26.24
N ALA A 913 2.28 17.41 27.09
CA ALA A 913 1.42 18.33 27.78
C ALA A 913 1.99 19.74 27.65
N ILE A 914 1.14 20.76 27.83
CA ILE A 914 1.57 22.16 27.84
C ILE A 914 1.22 22.73 29.20
N ASN A 915 2.20 23.30 29.90
CA ASN A 915 1.93 24.08 31.10
C ASN A 915 1.62 25.52 30.77
N ASP A 916 0.71 26.12 31.54
CA ASP A 916 0.46 27.55 31.54
C ASP A 916 1.69 28.34 32.01
N PRO A 917 1.81 29.63 31.60
CA PRO A 917 2.83 30.51 32.15
C PRO A 917 2.67 30.66 33.66
N ALA A 918 3.77 31.00 34.34
CA ALA A 918 3.72 31.34 35.74
C ALA A 918 2.75 32.52 35.96
N PRO A 919 1.91 32.48 37.02
CA PRO A 919 0.98 33.58 37.30
C PRO A 919 1.74 34.91 37.44
N GLU A 920 1.18 35.99 36.91
CA GLU A 920 1.78 37.34 36.95
C GLU A 920 3.12 37.48 36.20
N SER A 921 3.54 36.48 35.42
CA SER A 921 4.74 36.60 34.58
C SER A 921 4.49 37.49 33.35
N GLU A 922 5.55 37.89 32.65
CA GLU A 922 5.40 38.68 31.41
C GLU A 922 4.70 37.91 30.28
N PHE A 923 4.59 36.59 30.42
CA PHE A 923 3.87 35.72 29.50
C PHE A 923 2.40 35.59 29.87
N ASP A 924 1.96 36.02 31.05
CA ASP A 924 0.55 35.95 31.44
C ASP A 924 -0.22 37.13 30.83
N ALA A 925 -1.10 36.84 29.86
CA ALA A 925 -1.95 37.85 29.25
C ALA A 925 -3.14 38.25 30.14
N ASN A 926 -3.39 37.52 31.23
CA ASN A 926 -4.51 37.75 32.13
C ASN A 926 -4.06 37.87 33.60
N PRO A 927 -3.10 38.74 33.95
CA PRO A 927 -2.51 38.81 35.29
C PRO A 927 -3.52 39.19 36.40
N SER A 928 -4.68 39.72 36.02
CA SER A 928 -5.78 40.05 36.94
C SER A 928 -6.81 38.92 37.13
N SER A 929 -6.69 37.80 36.41
CA SER A 929 -7.60 36.67 36.46
C SER A 929 -7.02 35.55 37.31
N ALA A 930 -7.64 35.25 38.46
CA ALA A 930 -7.19 34.16 39.33
C ALA A 930 -7.51 32.75 38.80
N THR A 931 -8.19 32.64 37.65
CA THR A 931 -8.77 31.37 37.15
C THR A 931 -8.39 31.04 35.71
N ILE A 932 -7.73 31.95 34.98
CA ILE A 932 -7.32 31.74 33.59
C ILE A 932 -5.94 32.38 33.44
N ASN A 933 -4.90 31.54 33.48
CA ASN A 933 -3.55 31.94 33.11
C ASN A 933 -3.35 31.47 31.67
N GLY A 934 -2.84 32.33 30.79
CA GLY A 934 -2.64 31.95 29.41
C GLY A 934 -1.82 32.99 28.66
N PRO A 935 -1.05 32.59 27.64
CA PRO A 935 -0.26 33.54 26.89
C PRO A 935 -1.14 34.44 26.02
N PRO A 936 -0.57 35.52 25.45
CA PRO A 936 -1.26 36.30 24.44
C PRO A 936 -1.75 35.39 23.31
N ARG A 937 -2.96 35.66 22.80
CA ARG A 937 -3.50 34.98 21.63
C ARG A 937 -2.48 34.96 20.49
N ASP A 938 -2.47 33.87 19.71
CA ASP A 938 -1.54 33.63 18.60
C ASP A 938 -0.08 33.48 19.04
N THR A 939 0.19 33.30 20.33
CA THR A 939 1.46 32.71 20.78
C THR A 939 1.52 31.27 20.32
N PHE A 940 2.64 30.84 19.75
CA PHE A 940 2.75 29.50 19.18
C PHE A 940 4.10 28.85 19.39
N PHE A 941 4.09 27.53 19.51
CA PHE A 941 5.28 26.69 19.36
C PHE A 941 5.43 26.21 17.92
N GLN A 942 6.66 26.08 17.46
CA GLN A 942 6.95 25.45 16.17
C GLN A 942 8.13 24.48 16.29
N PHE A 943 7.98 23.30 15.68
CA PHE A 943 9.04 22.31 15.45
C PHE A 943 8.73 21.45 14.24
N ALA A 944 9.69 20.66 13.78
CA ALA A 944 9.45 19.67 12.72
C ALA A 944 9.83 18.27 13.18
N THR A 945 8.97 17.31 12.87
CA THR A 945 9.24 15.89 13.05
C THR A 945 10.06 15.35 11.89
N GLN A 946 10.83 14.30 12.16
CA GLN A 946 11.59 13.54 11.19
C GLN A 946 10.85 12.24 10.88
N GLY A 947 10.27 12.16 9.68
CA GLY A 947 9.64 10.95 9.19
C GLY A 947 10.70 9.96 8.72
N ASN A 948 10.98 8.98 9.56
CA ASN A 948 12.06 8.01 9.31
C ASN A 948 11.56 6.62 8.90
N PHE A 949 10.26 6.35 9.01
CA PHE A 949 9.70 5.14 8.41
C PHE A 949 9.66 5.31 6.90
N ARG A 950 10.26 4.37 6.18
CA ARG A 950 10.22 4.35 4.71
C ARG A 950 9.76 2.98 4.26
N PRO A 951 8.66 2.86 3.50
CA PRO A 951 8.29 1.57 2.93
C PRO A 951 9.41 1.08 1.99
N LEU A 952 9.63 -0.24 1.97
CA LEU A 952 10.57 -0.89 1.07
C LEU A 952 9.98 -0.88 -0.34
N LEU A 953 10.46 0.08 -1.13
CA LEU A 953 10.11 0.25 -2.54
C LEU A 953 11.31 -0.12 -3.42
N LEU A 954 11.09 -0.97 -4.41
CA LEU A 954 12.06 -1.28 -5.46
C LEU A 954 11.70 -0.46 -6.68
N THR A 955 12.70 0.10 -7.36
CA THR A 955 12.48 0.82 -8.61
C THR A 955 12.89 -0.05 -9.78
N LEU A 956 12.02 -0.17 -10.79
CA LEU A 956 12.27 -0.98 -11.99
C LEU A 956 13.29 -0.35 -12.95
N THR A 957 13.62 0.92 -12.74
CA THR A 957 14.49 1.70 -13.64
C THR A 957 15.96 1.57 -13.23
N SER A 958 16.83 1.31 -14.20
CA SER A 958 18.29 1.36 -14.01
C SER A 958 18.87 2.79 -14.17
N SER A 959 18.11 3.74 -14.72
CA SER A 959 18.53 5.14 -14.92
C SER A 959 17.45 6.15 -14.55
N THR A 960 17.84 7.29 -13.98
CA THR A 960 16.93 8.37 -13.55
C THR A 960 16.24 9.09 -14.72
N THR A 961 16.67 8.86 -15.96
CA THR A 961 16.08 9.44 -17.18
C THR A 961 14.95 8.59 -17.78
N SER A 962 14.84 7.30 -17.44
CA SER A 962 13.81 6.38 -17.99
C SER A 962 12.59 6.20 -17.08
N ALA A 963 12.60 6.80 -15.88
CA ALA A 963 11.58 6.57 -14.86
C ALA A 963 10.16 7.04 -15.20
N THR A 964 10.01 7.82 -16.27
CA THR A 964 8.71 8.30 -16.76
C THR A 964 8.12 7.45 -17.88
N GLU A 965 8.82 6.40 -18.34
CA GLU A 965 8.37 5.58 -19.47
C GLU A 965 7.79 4.23 -19.05
N ILE A 966 8.16 3.65 -17.89
CA ILE A 966 7.71 2.31 -17.49
C ILE A 966 6.19 2.27 -17.20
N GLN A 967 5.52 1.29 -17.79
CA GLN A 967 4.12 0.92 -17.61
C GLN A 967 4.04 -0.60 -17.36
N PRO A 968 4.30 -1.07 -16.12
CA PRO A 968 4.22 -2.50 -15.83
C PRO A 968 2.87 -3.06 -16.28
N GLN A 969 2.84 -4.29 -16.78
CA GLN A 969 1.59 -4.95 -17.20
C GLN A 969 1.29 -6.16 -16.34
N ALA A 970 2.31 -6.95 -16.03
CA ALA A 970 2.16 -8.17 -15.25
C ALA A 970 3.40 -8.48 -14.42
N VAL A 971 3.21 -9.22 -13.33
CA VAL A 971 4.29 -9.82 -12.54
C VAL A 971 4.09 -11.32 -12.39
N THR A 972 5.16 -12.09 -12.49
CA THR A 972 5.13 -13.53 -12.23
C THR A 972 6.40 -13.96 -11.52
N PHE A 973 6.28 -14.85 -10.54
CA PHE A 973 7.44 -15.43 -9.88
C PHE A 973 8.01 -16.59 -10.72
N VAL A 974 9.33 -16.64 -10.82
CA VAL A 974 10.09 -17.65 -11.54
C VAL A 974 10.86 -18.51 -10.52
N PRO A 975 10.24 -19.57 -9.93
CA PRO A 975 10.87 -20.39 -8.89
C PRO A 975 12.25 -20.94 -9.25
N SER A 976 12.45 -21.35 -10.51
CA SER A 976 13.71 -21.96 -10.98
C SER A 976 14.93 -21.05 -10.84
N THR A 977 14.73 -19.72 -10.90
CA THR A 977 15.80 -18.72 -10.75
C THR A 977 15.67 -17.87 -9.49
N GLY A 978 14.53 -17.95 -8.79
CA GLY A 978 14.23 -17.14 -7.61
C GLY A 978 14.07 -15.65 -7.94
N GLU A 979 13.54 -15.36 -9.13
CA GLU A 979 13.36 -14.00 -9.64
C GLU A 979 11.88 -13.69 -9.92
N LEU A 980 11.56 -12.40 -9.91
CA LEU A 980 10.31 -11.85 -10.40
C LEU A 980 10.51 -11.44 -11.85
N ALA A 981 9.63 -11.88 -12.74
CA ALA A 981 9.54 -11.46 -14.11
C ALA A 981 8.42 -10.43 -14.24
N ILE A 982 8.76 -9.27 -14.79
CA ILE A 982 7.84 -8.13 -14.92
C ILE A 982 7.85 -7.69 -16.37
N THR A 983 6.68 -7.69 -16.98
CA THR A 983 6.51 -7.19 -18.33
C THR A 983 6.13 -5.73 -18.32
N ASP A 984 6.61 -5.02 -19.33
CA ASP A 984 6.38 -3.59 -19.49
C ASP A 984 5.67 -3.28 -20.80
N GLY A 985 4.57 -2.54 -20.69
CA GLY A 985 3.72 -2.11 -21.78
C GLY A 985 4.31 -0.95 -22.57
N SER A 986 5.47 -0.43 -22.15
CA SER A 986 6.19 0.63 -22.84
C SER A 986 7.35 0.09 -23.70
N LEU A 987 8.59 0.46 -23.37
CA LEU A 987 9.82 0.21 -24.12
C LEU A 987 10.79 -0.73 -23.41
N GLU A 988 10.53 -1.13 -22.16
CA GLU A 988 11.47 -1.88 -21.33
C GLU A 988 11.30 -3.40 -21.43
N GLY A 989 10.26 -3.89 -22.11
CA GLY A 989 10.08 -5.29 -22.50
C GLY A 989 9.83 -6.24 -21.33
N LEU A 990 10.85 -7.03 -20.95
CA LEU A 990 10.82 -8.00 -19.85
C LEU A 990 11.97 -7.73 -18.87
N MET A 991 11.63 -7.45 -17.61
CA MET A 991 12.57 -7.16 -16.52
C MET A 991 12.58 -8.29 -15.48
N LEU A 992 13.77 -8.64 -15.00
CA LEU A 992 13.96 -9.70 -14.00
C LEU A 992 14.59 -9.12 -12.75
N ILE A 993 14.00 -9.42 -11.58
CA ILE A 993 14.46 -8.93 -10.28
C ILE A 993 14.67 -10.10 -9.35
N SER A 994 15.81 -10.14 -8.66
CA SER A 994 16.01 -11.14 -7.61
C SER A 994 15.08 -10.88 -6.44
N ALA A 995 14.21 -11.83 -6.11
CA ALA A 995 13.35 -11.73 -4.92
C ALA A 995 14.15 -11.68 -3.61
N SER A 996 15.38 -12.24 -3.59
CA SER A 996 16.24 -12.19 -2.39
C SER A 996 17.14 -10.96 -2.29
N ARG A 997 17.65 -10.47 -3.43
CA ARG A 997 18.61 -9.35 -3.45
C ARG A 997 17.92 -8.01 -3.69
N LEU A 998 16.66 -8.04 -4.11
CA LEU A 998 15.84 -6.86 -4.35
C LEU A 998 16.49 -5.90 -5.36
N ALA A 999 17.05 -6.48 -6.42
CA ALA A 999 17.77 -5.76 -7.45
C ALA A 999 17.45 -6.34 -8.83
N LEU A 1000 17.42 -5.47 -9.84
CA LEU A 1000 17.33 -5.85 -11.25
C LEU A 1000 18.53 -6.73 -11.60
N THR A 1001 18.27 -7.93 -12.07
CA THR A 1001 19.30 -8.90 -12.47
C THR A 1001 19.48 -8.91 -13.97
N ARG A 1002 18.38 -8.82 -14.74
CA ARG A 1002 18.37 -8.95 -16.20
C ARG A 1002 17.26 -8.12 -16.80
N GLN A 1003 17.45 -7.71 -18.04
CA GLN A 1003 16.46 -6.97 -18.80
C GLN A 1003 16.57 -7.35 -20.27
N TYR A 1004 15.42 -7.52 -20.93
CA TYR A 1004 15.31 -7.88 -22.33
C TYR A 1004 14.44 -6.85 -23.03
N TYR A 1005 14.94 -6.32 -24.15
CA TYR A 1005 14.33 -5.22 -24.90
C TYR A 1005 13.87 -5.63 -26.28
#